data_AF-A0AAE9J2J1-F1
#
_entry.id   AF-A0AAE9J2J1-F1
#
_cell.length_a   1.000
_cell.length_b   1.000
_cell.length_c   1.000
_cell.angle_alpha   90.00
_cell.angle_beta   90.00
_cell.angle_gamma   90.00
#
_symmetry.space_group_name_H-M   'P 1'
#
loop_
_entity.id
_entity.type
_entity.pdbx_description
1 polymer ?
#
loop_
_entity_poly.entity_id
_entity_poly.type
_entity_poly.pdbx_seq_one_letter_code
_entity_poly.pdbx_strand_id
1 'polypeptide(L)'
;MSHLLLLRLLFLTGTICQARLINSEVVKDVSVYLCSHISTYSHANMNFFSYPVQFCVTLRSDKGIREEIKDLQSTTSLQSRVSISWRQLATANSCRLTFKGYQTEYRISPDLGGYETCQTSISRHLFKLSQGMNLGIEHQKRIEFNSTNQDCPILNVPTVYPEYVSCKFTSNEWYQIEWKSTIRYETFRNGEYGTYWANDTQNFIVKMSEEMRRNGSEHVWLKRLLKLESRLEGCDATKLLIRFADDWTYSANSVSLSYRIFEGSTKIHSDHIGTFNVEGWKELNIPLKRIPGDHEICAQLLNPAVSRHYVCSRIVDALDFKHLKHPFNVFFRILRFHSSGSNSTHQMMHSLGILLFIPLATSSIFDQAVKGKCIPIDIELCKDLPYNYTYFPNTILHNDQHTLQTHTEHFKPLMKTKCHPHIHFFICSVFAPMCPVGMPQAVTSCKSVCEQVKADCFSILDEFGIGWPEPLNCAQFPDPPELCMKPTEDEITGGFSAPRVPSKVASSSSKKPTGCPSDLVDVDPHDSKSQCAFSCESNVMFSSNNKLMVRSWSIWFAAANAGVAIFSFLTFAIDRKRFRFPERCVFYLSLCLFLSSLPYLSPLILEPKIRSCHAMGNGRSYLSIGSFDNSYCLASFLLNYFFTTAAALWWLMFSFTLYLSGGRKWVPEGIEACSSYVHFVAWGLSSLATIVVLIFNKVDASELTALCSVGNLNSIALLWFVIVPRTICIVIGTCFIVGGFASMCRERISFRTRGTDTSKLEKLMVKMGLFCVLFILPNVVELVCECYKFMILTQWTRMTIDCKQQLGACHRPPPPQAEIYMASVLSSLTTGFSCLMWVLSAKTIHSWKNFIFCGMCSTAPVKNPIEPSTRPLLEPPTAPPPQPPVYMQMTTTPQNAWRPSKVV
;
A
#
# COMPACT_ATOMS: atom_id res chain seq x y z
N MET A 1 -26.75 13.53 7.89
CA MET A 1 -26.90 13.57 6.41
C MET A 1 -26.06 14.66 5.73
N SER A 2 -25.41 15.57 6.47
CA SER A 2 -24.63 16.68 5.88
C SER A 2 -23.15 16.35 5.58
N HIS A 3 -22.62 15.24 6.11
CA HIS A 3 -21.23 14.83 5.90
C HIS A 3 -21.01 13.87 4.71
N LEU A 4 -22.08 13.26 4.17
CA LEU A 4 -21.99 12.44 2.95
C LEU A 4 -22.05 13.27 1.67
N LEU A 5 -22.56 14.51 1.75
CA LEU A 5 -22.53 15.46 0.64
C LEU A 5 -21.14 16.08 0.43
N LEU A 6 -20.37 16.30 1.51
CA LEU A 6 -19.03 16.90 1.41
C LEU A 6 -18.01 15.95 0.76
N LEU A 7 -18.15 14.63 0.95
CA LEU A 7 -17.31 13.63 0.27
C LEU A 7 -17.70 13.41 -1.20
N ARG A 8 -18.97 13.66 -1.59
CA ARG A 8 -19.38 13.70 -3.00
C ARG A 8 -19.04 15.02 -3.71
N LEU A 9 -18.87 16.11 -2.97
CA LEU A 9 -18.36 17.40 -3.48
C LEU A 9 -16.83 17.41 -3.65
N LEU A 10 -16.10 16.55 -2.96
CA LEU A 10 -14.63 16.45 -3.08
C LEU A 10 -14.13 15.76 -4.36
N PHE A 11 -15.03 15.19 -5.17
CA PHE A 11 -14.69 14.57 -6.47
C PHE A 11 -15.22 15.33 -7.70
N LEU A 12 -15.95 16.43 -7.50
CA LEU A 12 -16.51 17.27 -8.56
C LEU A 12 -16.37 18.72 -8.10
N THR A 13 -15.28 19.42 -8.38
CA THR A 13 -15.19 20.30 -9.57
C THR A 13 -13.85 21.04 -9.53
N GLY A 14 -13.22 21.20 -10.68
CA GLY A 14 -11.97 21.97 -10.82
C GLY A 14 -11.03 21.51 -11.94
N THR A 15 -11.41 20.50 -12.73
CA THR A 15 -10.91 20.40 -14.10
C THR A 15 -11.35 21.65 -14.85
N ILE A 16 -10.41 22.54 -15.14
CA ILE A 16 -10.58 23.52 -16.22
C ILE A 16 -11.01 22.69 -17.43
N CYS A 17 -12.24 22.94 -17.87
CA CYS A 17 -12.92 22.24 -18.94
C CYS A 17 -12.27 22.62 -20.28
N GLN A 18 -11.06 22.11 -20.54
CA GLN A 18 -10.68 21.79 -21.90
C GLN A 18 -11.53 20.60 -22.31
N ALA A 19 -12.26 20.76 -23.43
CA ALA A 19 -13.14 19.73 -23.94
C ALA A 19 -12.35 18.43 -24.06
N ARG A 20 -12.69 17.43 -23.24
CA ARG A 20 -12.07 16.12 -23.31
C ARG A 20 -12.56 15.50 -24.60
N LEU A 21 -11.75 15.57 -25.66
CA LEU A 21 -12.01 14.81 -26.87
C LEU A 21 -12.04 13.32 -26.49
N ILE A 22 -13.10 12.63 -26.90
CA ILE A 22 -13.21 11.19 -26.73
C ILE A 22 -12.27 10.55 -27.76
N ASN A 23 -11.30 9.76 -27.29
CA ASN A 23 -10.40 9.03 -28.17
C ASN A 23 -11.14 7.90 -28.91
N SER A 24 -10.65 7.47 -30.07
CA SER A 24 -11.17 6.30 -30.77
C SER A 24 -10.88 5.00 -30.01
N GLU A 25 -11.71 3.98 -30.24
CA GLU A 25 -11.56 2.67 -29.62
C GLU A 25 -10.59 1.78 -30.42
N VAL A 26 -9.59 1.20 -29.74
CA VAL A 26 -8.48 0.46 -30.35
C VAL A 26 -8.31 -0.93 -29.75
N VAL A 27 -7.94 -1.91 -30.58
CA VAL A 27 -7.67 -3.29 -30.14
C VAL A 27 -6.30 -3.38 -29.48
N LYS A 28 -6.25 -3.94 -28.26
CA LYS A 28 -5.03 -4.19 -27.49
C LYS A 28 -4.44 -5.57 -27.75
N ASP A 29 -5.30 -6.57 -27.90
CA ASP A 29 -4.91 -7.98 -27.96
C ASP A 29 -5.87 -8.78 -28.83
N VAL A 30 -5.33 -9.74 -29.59
CA VAL A 30 -6.08 -10.66 -30.47
C VAL A 30 -5.65 -12.07 -30.13
N SER A 31 -6.61 -12.89 -29.70
CA SER A 31 -6.36 -14.27 -29.28
C SER A 31 -7.22 -15.26 -30.08
N VAL A 32 -6.63 -16.39 -30.44
CA VAL A 32 -7.30 -17.50 -31.14
C VAL A 32 -7.37 -18.70 -30.20
N TYR A 33 -8.55 -19.31 -30.12
CA TYR A 33 -8.82 -20.44 -29.23
C TYR A 33 -9.50 -21.57 -30.00
N LEU A 34 -9.35 -22.80 -29.50
CA LEU A 34 -10.18 -23.94 -29.89
C LEU A 34 -11.43 -23.97 -29.00
N CYS A 35 -12.60 -24.08 -29.63
CA CYS A 35 -13.92 -24.10 -29.01
C CYS A 35 -14.72 -25.34 -29.42
N SER A 36 -15.62 -25.79 -28.55
CA SER A 36 -16.64 -26.79 -28.85
C SER A 36 -18.03 -26.28 -28.47
N HIS A 37 -19.06 -26.80 -29.15
CA HIS A 37 -20.48 -26.48 -28.87
C HIS A 37 -20.99 -27.06 -27.52
N ILE A 38 -20.22 -27.93 -26.87
CA ILE A 38 -20.56 -28.58 -25.59
C ILE A 38 -19.60 -28.08 -24.51
N SER A 39 -20.07 -27.97 -23.27
CA SER A 39 -19.25 -27.62 -22.11
C SER A 39 -18.05 -28.56 -21.98
N THR A 40 -16.88 -27.96 -21.79
CA THR A 40 -15.61 -28.68 -21.66
C THR A 40 -15.53 -29.38 -20.31
N TYR A 41 -15.25 -30.68 -20.30
CA TYR A 41 -14.81 -31.40 -19.10
C TYR A 41 -13.30 -31.23 -18.93
N SER A 42 -12.86 -30.56 -17.86
CA SER A 42 -11.45 -30.44 -17.50
C SER A 42 -11.10 -31.43 -16.40
N HIS A 43 -10.15 -32.33 -16.66
CA HIS A 43 -9.60 -33.20 -15.62
C HIS A 43 -8.08 -33.16 -15.70
N ALA A 44 -7.42 -32.82 -14.58
CA ALA A 44 -5.97 -32.91 -14.40
C ALA A 44 -5.13 -32.38 -15.61
N ASN A 45 -5.47 -31.18 -16.09
CA ASN A 45 -4.82 -30.44 -17.18
C ASN A 45 -5.08 -30.94 -18.63
N MET A 46 -5.99 -31.90 -18.84
CA MET A 46 -6.49 -32.26 -20.18
C MET A 46 -7.93 -31.79 -20.37
N ASN A 47 -8.16 -31.06 -21.46
CA ASN A 47 -9.50 -30.72 -21.93
C ASN A 47 -9.90 -31.74 -22.99
N PHE A 48 -10.94 -32.53 -22.71
CA PHE A 48 -11.51 -33.45 -23.69
C PHE A 48 -12.59 -32.73 -24.50
N PHE A 49 -12.40 -32.68 -25.82
CA PHE A 49 -13.39 -32.14 -26.76
C PHE A 49 -14.15 -33.29 -27.40
N SER A 50 -15.44 -33.43 -27.08
CA SER A 50 -16.24 -34.59 -27.50
C SER A 50 -16.71 -34.58 -28.97
N TYR A 51 -16.36 -33.56 -29.76
CA TYR A 51 -16.86 -33.29 -31.13
C TYR A 51 -15.84 -32.41 -31.89
N PRO A 52 -15.92 -32.21 -33.23
CA PRO A 52 -14.89 -31.47 -33.96
C PRO A 52 -14.72 -30.05 -33.41
N VAL A 53 -13.49 -29.75 -32.98
CA VAL A 53 -13.09 -28.44 -32.47
C VAL A 53 -13.17 -27.39 -33.57
N GLN A 54 -13.61 -26.19 -33.22
CA GLN A 54 -13.68 -25.04 -34.12
C GLN A 54 -12.81 -23.91 -33.58
N PHE A 55 -12.36 -23.01 -34.45
CA PHE A 55 -11.61 -21.84 -34.02
C PHE A 55 -12.56 -20.71 -33.60
N CYS A 56 -12.28 -20.12 -32.45
CA CYS A 56 -12.87 -18.85 -32.00
C CYS A 56 -11.80 -17.78 -31.98
N VAL A 57 -12.20 -16.53 -32.23
CA VAL A 57 -11.31 -15.37 -32.10
C VAL A 57 -11.89 -14.41 -31.07
N THR A 58 -11.04 -13.88 -30.19
CA THR A 58 -11.41 -12.82 -29.25
C THR A 58 -10.52 -11.61 -29.46
N LEU A 59 -11.13 -10.44 -29.62
CA LEU A 59 -10.46 -9.15 -29.71
C LEU A 59 -10.74 -8.37 -28.43
N ARG A 60 -9.68 -7.95 -27.73
CA ARG A 60 -9.79 -7.13 -26.52
C ARG A 60 -9.54 -5.67 -26.84
N SER A 61 -10.46 -4.81 -26.40
CA SER A 61 -10.45 -3.37 -26.64
C SER A 61 -9.81 -2.59 -25.49
N ASP A 62 -9.43 -1.34 -25.74
CA ASP A 62 -9.01 -0.40 -24.72
C ASP A 62 -10.17 0.31 -24.00
N LYS A 63 -11.40 0.21 -24.53
CA LYS A 63 -12.63 0.72 -23.93
C LYS A 63 -13.56 -0.41 -23.51
N GLY A 64 -14.36 -0.17 -22.46
CA GLY A 64 -15.43 -1.07 -22.03
C GLY A 64 -16.60 -0.31 -21.43
N ILE A 65 -17.50 -1.04 -20.78
CA ILE A 65 -18.76 -0.51 -20.20
C ILE A 65 -18.49 0.65 -19.21
N ARG A 66 -17.39 0.59 -18.44
CA ARG A 66 -17.03 1.66 -17.49
C ARG A 66 -16.64 2.95 -18.19
N GLU A 67 -15.89 2.85 -19.28
CA GLU A 67 -15.51 3.98 -20.13
C GLU A 67 -16.73 4.56 -20.84
N GLU A 68 -17.73 3.74 -21.20
CA GLU A 68 -18.96 4.20 -21.83
C GLU A 68 -19.79 5.07 -20.90
N ILE A 69 -19.99 4.61 -19.65
CA ILE A 69 -20.68 5.39 -18.61
C ILE A 69 -19.97 6.72 -18.36
N LYS A 70 -18.64 6.72 -18.38
CA LYS A 70 -17.82 7.92 -18.18
C LYS A 70 -17.93 8.90 -19.36
N ASP A 71 -17.89 8.40 -20.58
CA ASP A 71 -18.00 9.22 -21.79
C ASP A 71 -19.43 9.81 -21.88
N LEU A 72 -20.47 9.03 -21.58
CA LEU A 72 -21.88 9.45 -21.49
C LEU A 72 -22.09 10.62 -20.51
N GLN A 73 -21.40 10.62 -19.36
CA GLN A 73 -21.47 11.72 -18.39
C GLN A 73 -20.96 13.07 -18.93
N SER A 74 -20.17 13.06 -20.01
CA SER A 74 -19.54 14.25 -20.59
C SER A 74 -20.16 14.71 -21.91
N THR A 75 -21.18 14.01 -22.40
CA THR A 75 -21.80 14.23 -23.73
C THR A 75 -23.32 14.25 -23.62
N THR A 76 -24.01 14.99 -24.50
CA THR A 76 -25.48 14.99 -24.56
C THR A 76 -26.04 13.77 -25.29
N SER A 77 -25.26 13.24 -26.23
CA SER A 77 -25.58 12.03 -26.98
C SER A 77 -24.27 11.33 -27.32
N LEU A 78 -24.23 10.00 -27.14
CA LEU A 78 -23.09 9.16 -27.49
C LEU A 78 -23.60 7.96 -28.29
N GLN A 79 -23.08 7.78 -29.49
CA GLN A 79 -23.34 6.64 -30.36
C GLN A 79 -22.03 5.96 -30.72
N SER A 80 -21.75 4.84 -30.06
CA SER A 80 -20.59 3.99 -30.33
C SER A 80 -21.00 2.78 -31.18
N ARG A 81 -20.22 2.49 -32.22
CA ARG A 81 -20.37 1.27 -33.03
C ARG A 81 -19.00 0.71 -33.40
N VAL A 82 -18.88 -0.60 -33.26
CA VAL A 82 -17.70 -1.37 -33.70
C VAL A 82 -18.16 -2.37 -34.74
N SER A 83 -17.55 -2.35 -35.92
CA SER A 83 -17.77 -3.35 -36.96
C SER A 83 -16.52 -4.21 -37.12
N ILE A 84 -16.71 -5.52 -37.04
CA ILE A 84 -15.66 -6.51 -37.21
C ILE A 84 -16.01 -7.34 -38.43
N SER A 85 -15.14 -7.35 -39.43
CA SER A 85 -15.30 -8.20 -40.61
C SER A 85 -14.10 -9.07 -40.83
N TRP A 86 -14.34 -10.30 -41.26
CA TRP A 86 -13.25 -11.22 -41.59
C TRP A 86 -13.53 -11.93 -42.91
N ARG A 87 -12.45 -12.21 -43.63
CA ARG A 87 -12.47 -12.92 -44.90
C ARG A 87 -11.25 -13.82 -45.01
N GLN A 88 -11.42 -14.97 -45.65
CA GLN A 88 -10.30 -15.82 -46.04
C GLN A 88 -9.57 -15.14 -47.19
N LEU A 89 -8.23 -15.09 -47.16
CA LEU A 89 -7.42 -14.41 -48.18
C LEU A 89 -7.63 -14.97 -49.60
N ALA A 90 -8.01 -16.24 -49.72
CA ALA A 90 -8.23 -16.93 -50.99
C ALA A 90 -9.62 -16.73 -51.61
N THR A 91 -10.56 -16.07 -50.91
CA THR A 91 -11.97 -15.95 -51.36
C THR A 91 -12.47 -14.51 -51.31
N ALA A 92 -13.49 -14.19 -52.11
CA ALA A 92 -14.15 -12.88 -52.08
C ALA A 92 -15.20 -12.75 -50.97
N ASN A 93 -15.58 -13.86 -50.33
CA ASN A 93 -16.65 -13.84 -49.33
C ASN A 93 -16.13 -13.31 -47.98
N SER A 94 -16.92 -12.48 -47.33
CA SER A 94 -16.60 -11.88 -46.03
C SER A 94 -17.78 -11.97 -45.08
N CYS A 95 -17.52 -12.25 -43.81
CA CYS A 95 -18.50 -12.13 -42.75
C CYS A 95 -18.32 -10.80 -42.03
N ARG A 96 -19.42 -10.15 -41.61
CA ARG A 96 -19.40 -8.88 -40.88
C ARG A 96 -20.37 -8.93 -39.71
N LEU A 97 -19.87 -8.50 -38.55
CA LEU A 97 -20.65 -8.26 -37.34
C LEU A 97 -20.54 -6.79 -36.95
N THR A 98 -21.63 -6.22 -36.45
CA THR A 98 -21.62 -4.86 -35.91
C THR A 98 -22.19 -4.86 -34.50
N PHE A 99 -21.45 -4.26 -33.59
CA PHE A 99 -21.76 -4.10 -32.19
C PHE A 99 -22.11 -2.65 -31.88
N LYS A 100 -22.99 -2.44 -30.90
CA LYS A 100 -23.28 -1.14 -30.29
C LYS A 100 -22.64 -1.04 -28.90
N GLY A 101 -22.20 0.16 -28.56
CA GLY A 101 -21.59 0.44 -27.26
C GLY A 101 -20.18 -0.14 -27.13
N TYR A 102 -19.52 0.16 -26.01
CA TYR A 102 -18.17 -0.32 -25.74
C TYR A 102 -18.22 -1.70 -25.10
N GLN A 103 -17.47 -2.65 -25.65
CA GLN A 103 -17.29 -3.98 -25.06
C GLN A 103 -15.82 -4.16 -24.69
N THR A 104 -15.56 -4.75 -23.52
CA THR A 104 -14.18 -5.09 -23.13
C THR A 104 -13.62 -6.21 -24.02
N GLU A 105 -14.48 -7.16 -24.41
CA GLU A 105 -14.13 -8.31 -25.24
C GLU A 105 -15.17 -8.51 -26.35
N TYR A 106 -14.69 -8.61 -27.59
CA TYR A 106 -15.50 -8.94 -28.77
C TYR A 106 -15.20 -10.36 -29.20
N ARG A 107 -16.21 -11.24 -29.17
CA ARG A 107 -16.05 -12.68 -29.41
C ARG A 107 -16.63 -13.05 -30.76
N ILE A 108 -15.78 -13.62 -31.62
CA ILE A 108 -16.18 -14.26 -32.88
C ILE A 108 -16.27 -15.75 -32.60
N SER A 109 -17.50 -16.22 -32.36
CA SER A 109 -17.82 -17.63 -32.12
C SER A 109 -18.55 -18.23 -33.33
N PRO A 110 -18.41 -19.53 -33.59
CA PRO A 110 -18.99 -20.15 -34.78
C PRO A 110 -20.53 -20.18 -34.82
N ASP A 111 -21.16 -20.15 -33.65
CA ASP A 111 -22.62 -20.10 -33.48
C ASP A 111 -23.14 -18.69 -33.16
N LEU A 112 -22.25 -17.69 -33.08
CA LEU A 112 -22.55 -16.34 -32.57
C LEU A 112 -23.20 -16.37 -31.17
N GLY A 113 -23.05 -17.49 -30.42
CA GLY A 113 -23.85 -17.85 -29.25
C GLY A 113 -23.28 -17.41 -27.91
N GLY A 114 -22.12 -16.75 -27.89
CA GLY A 114 -21.42 -16.35 -26.67
C GLY A 114 -22.03 -15.20 -25.86
N TYR A 115 -23.21 -14.69 -26.23
CA TYR A 115 -23.87 -13.56 -25.59
C TYR A 115 -25.24 -13.99 -25.02
N GLU A 116 -25.28 -14.28 -23.72
CA GLU A 116 -26.47 -14.77 -23.01
C GLU A 116 -27.70 -13.85 -23.19
N THR A 117 -27.48 -12.53 -23.28
CA THR A 117 -28.56 -11.53 -23.37
C THR A 117 -29.37 -11.57 -24.67
N CYS A 118 -28.80 -12.07 -25.78
CA CYS A 118 -29.54 -12.17 -27.05
C CYS A 118 -29.32 -13.45 -27.86
N GLN A 119 -28.77 -14.50 -27.23
CA GLN A 119 -28.62 -15.83 -27.80
C GLN A 119 -29.91 -16.36 -28.46
N THR A 120 -31.07 -16.15 -27.83
CA THR A 120 -32.38 -16.60 -28.37
C THR A 120 -32.79 -15.86 -29.65
N SER A 121 -32.48 -14.57 -29.79
CA SER A 121 -32.80 -13.80 -30.99
C SER A 121 -31.91 -14.18 -32.16
N ILE A 122 -30.61 -14.32 -31.88
CA ILE A 122 -29.59 -14.73 -32.85
C ILE A 122 -29.88 -16.15 -33.36
N SER A 123 -30.14 -17.10 -32.45
CA SER A 123 -30.47 -18.48 -32.83
C SER A 123 -31.70 -18.57 -33.72
N ARG A 124 -32.79 -17.83 -33.44
CA ARG A 124 -33.96 -17.76 -34.33
C ARG A 124 -33.64 -17.18 -35.71
N HIS A 125 -32.77 -16.18 -35.78
CA HIS A 125 -32.34 -15.59 -37.06
C HIS A 125 -31.51 -16.57 -37.89
N LEU A 126 -30.52 -17.20 -37.26
CA LEU A 126 -29.69 -18.23 -37.89
C LEU A 126 -30.51 -19.47 -38.31
N PHE A 127 -31.52 -19.83 -37.52
CA PHE A 127 -32.45 -20.89 -37.86
C PHE A 127 -33.26 -20.57 -39.13
N LYS A 128 -33.71 -19.32 -39.30
CA LYS A 128 -34.38 -18.89 -40.55
C LYS A 128 -33.45 -18.91 -41.76
N LEU A 129 -32.19 -18.50 -41.59
CA LEU A 129 -31.17 -18.55 -42.65
C LEU A 129 -30.85 -19.98 -43.06
N SER A 130 -30.76 -20.90 -42.11
CA SER A 130 -30.51 -22.34 -42.39
C SER A 130 -31.75 -23.03 -42.99
N GLN A 131 -32.96 -22.73 -42.52
CA GLN A 131 -34.21 -23.26 -43.11
C GLN A 131 -34.49 -22.74 -44.53
N GLY A 132 -34.07 -21.52 -44.88
CA GLY A 132 -34.27 -20.96 -46.22
C GLY A 132 -33.68 -21.82 -47.34
N MET A 133 -32.71 -22.67 -47.01
CA MET A 133 -32.11 -23.65 -47.93
C MET A 133 -33.06 -24.82 -48.27
N ASN A 134 -33.97 -25.19 -47.37
CA ASN A 134 -34.93 -26.28 -47.57
C ASN A 134 -36.24 -25.82 -48.25
N LEU A 135 -36.45 -24.50 -48.39
CA LEU A 135 -37.69 -23.90 -48.90
C LEU A 135 -37.56 -23.26 -50.29
N GLY A 136 -36.46 -23.52 -51.02
CA GLY A 136 -36.26 -22.98 -52.37
C GLY A 136 -36.13 -21.45 -52.42
N ILE A 137 -35.80 -20.81 -51.30
CA ILE A 137 -35.60 -19.37 -51.23
C ILE A 137 -34.27 -19.06 -51.93
N GLU A 138 -34.35 -18.22 -52.96
CA GLU A 138 -33.21 -17.73 -53.74
C GLU A 138 -32.03 -17.33 -52.82
N HIS A 139 -30.80 -17.74 -53.17
CA HIS A 139 -29.58 -17.51 -52.38
C HIS A 139 -29.33 -16.04 -52.00
N GLN A 140 -30.04 -15.10 -52.65
CA GLN A 140 -29.95 -13.65 -52.51
C GLN A 140 -31.03 -13.01 -51.63
N LYS A 141 -32.03 -13.75 -51.14
CA LYS A 141 -33.09 -13.16 -50.31
C LYS A 141 -32.55 -12.76 -48.94
N ARG A 142 -32.45 -11.45 -48.72
CA ARG A 142 -32.00 -10.84 -47.47
C ARG A 142 -33.03 -11.08 -46.37
N ILE A 143 -32.61 -11.67 -45.24
CA ILE A 143 -33.44 -11.78 -44.04
C ILE A 143 -33.13 -10.60 -43.11
N GLU A 144 -34.17 -9.92 -42.64
CA GLU A 144 -34.01 -8.84 -41.67
C GLU A 144 -33.80 -9.40 -40.26
N PHE A 145 -32.67 -9.02 -39.65
CA PHE A 145 -32.43 -9.24 -38.23
C PHE A 145 -33.09 -8.12 -37.44
N ASN A 146 -34.09 -8.47 -36.62
CA ASN A 146 -34.74 -7.51 -35.74
C ASN A 146 -34.10 -7.52 -34.35
N SER A 147 -33.39 -6.45 -34.00
CA SER A 147 -32.76 -6.26 -32.70
C SER A 147 -33.75 -5.70 -31.64
N THR A 148 -34.94 -6.28 -31.52
CA THR A 148 -36.00 -5.81 -30.60
C THR A 148 -35.56 -5.76 -29.14
N ASN A 149 -34.56 -6.54 -28.75
CA ASN A 149 -33.97 -6.46 -27.42
C ASN A 149 -33.01 -5.26 -27.32
N GLN A 150 -33.42 -4.23 -26.56
CA GLN A 150 -32.58 -3.06 -26.27
C GLN A 150 -31.26 -3.41 -25.58
N ASP A 151 -31.18 -4.53 -24.87
CA ASP A 151 -29.97 -4.99 -24.17
C ASP A 151 -29.05 -5.87 -25.04
N CYS A 152 -29.41 -6.16 -26.29
CA CYS A 152 -28.54 -6.92 -27.19
C CYS A 152 -27.44 -6.01 -27.76
N PRO A 153 -26.15 -6.31 -27.53
CA PRO A 153 -25.04 -5.49 -28.03
C PRO A 153 -24.81 -5.65 -29.54
N ILE A 154 -25.48 -6.59 -30.21
CA ILE A 154 -25.32 -6.84 -31.65
C ILE A 154 -26.40 -6.09 -32.43
N LEU A 155 -25.96 -5.28 -33.40
CA LEU A 155 -26.81 -4.52 -34.31
C LEU A 155 -27.01 -5.19 -35.66
N ASN A 156 -25.97 -5.86 -36.17
CA ASN A 156 -26.00 -6.46 -37.49
C ASN A 156 -25.28 -7.79 -37.50
N VAL A 157 -25.90 -8.75 -38.17
CA VAL A 157 -25.44 -10.13 -38.37
C VAL A 157 -25.56 -10.46 -39.87
N PRO A 158 -24.93 -11.54 -40.37
CA PRO A 158 -25.10 -11.98 -41.75
C PRO A 158 -26.58 -12.06 -42.14
N THR A 159 -26.89 -11.52 -43.32
CA THR A 159 -28.30 -11.40 -43.79
C THR A 159 -28.62 -12.34 -44.94
N VAL A 160 -27.60 -12.93 -45.55
CA VAL A 160 -27.71 -13.93 -46.61
C VAL A 160 -26.92 -15.18 -46.24
N TYR A 161 -27.36 -16.33 -46.76
CA TYR A 161 -26.74 -17.62 -46.46
C TYR A 161 -25.23 -17.69 -46.82
N PRO A 162 -24.75 -17.16 -47.96
CA PRO A 162 -23.32 -17.18 -48.28
C PRO A 162 -22.44 -16.40 -47.28
N GLU A 163 -22.91 -15.28 -46.75
CA GLU A 163 -22.20 -14.50 -45.72
C GLU A 163 -22.09 -15.30 -44.42
N TYR A 164 -23.18 -16.00 -44.02
CA TYR A 164 -23.23 -16.83 -42.82
C TYR A 164 -22.22 -17.99 -42.88
N VAL A 165 -22.15 -18.71 -44.00
CA VAL A 165 -21.19 -19.81 -44.18
C VAL A 165 -19.74 -19.30 -44.12
N SER A 166 -19.51 -18.07 -44.58
CA SER A 166 -18.19 -17.42 -44.59
C SER A 166 -17.72 -16.98 -43.20
N CYS A 167 -18.57 -17.07 -42.17
CA CYS A 167 -18.20 -16.77 -40.80
C CYS A 167 -17.35 -17.87 -40.14
N LYS A 168 -17.31 -19.09 -40.71
CA LYS A 168 -16.56 -20.22 -40.16
C LYS A 168 -15.06 -20.14 -40.46
N PHE A 169 -14.24 -20.37 -39.44
CA PHE A 169 -12.79 -20.50 -39.57
C PHE A 169 -12.38 -21.93 -39.91
N THR A 170 -11.47 -22.09 -40.87
CA THR A 170 -10.94 -23.38 -41.35
C THR A 170 -9.49 -23.56 -40.90
N SER A 171 -9.11 -24.80 -40.56
CA SER A 171 -7.75 -25.11 -40.10
C SER A 171 -6.72 -24.90 -41.21
N ASN A 172 -5.56 -24.38 -40.85
CA ASN A 172 -4.41 -24.02 -41.69
C ASN A 172 -4.61 -22.92 -42.75
N GLU A 173 -5.75 -22.24 -42.76
CA GLU A 173 -6.04 -21.13 -43.67
C GLU A 173 -5.72 -19.75 -43.06
N TRP A 174 -5.45 -18.78 -43.93
CA TRP A 174 -5.17 -17.39 -43.54
C TRP A 174 -6.40 -16.49 -43.67
N TYR A 175 -6.65 -15.72 -42.63
CA TYR A 175 -7.77 -14.79 -42.55
C TYR A 175 -7.28 -13.36 -42.32
N GLN A 176 -7.92 -12.41 -43.01
CA GLN A 176 -7.81 -10.99 -42.71
C GLN A 176 -9.00 -10.59 -41.84
N ILE A 177 -8.73 -10.05 -40.66
CA ILE A 177 -9.73 -9.51 -39.73
C ILE A 177 -9.58 -7.98 -39.72
N GLU A 178 -10.62 -7.30 -40.17
CA GLU A 178 -10.73 -5.84 -40.16
C GLU A 178 -11.60 -5.40 -38.98
N TRP A 179 -11.05 -4.49 -38.18
CA TRP A 179 -11.70 -3.79 -37.09
C TRP A 179 -12.00 -2.36 -37.51
N LYS A 180 -13.23 -1.90 -37.33
CA LYS A 180 -13.64 -0.53 -37.58
C LYS A 180 -14.44 0.03 -36.41
N SER A 181 -13.87 0.96 -35.68
CA SER A 181 -14.52 1.70 -34.60
C SER A 181 -15.05 3.04 -35.11
N THR A 182 -16.29 3.38 -34.77
CA THR A 182 -16.88 4.70 -35.01
C THR A 182 -17.62 5.19 -33.78
N ILE A 183 -17.20 6.32 -33.22
CA ILE A 183 -17.83 6.96 -32.07
C ILE A 183 -18.31 8.34 -32.50
N ARG A 184 -19.63 8.55 -32.52
CA ARG A 184 -20.26 9.85 -32.72
C ARG A 184 -20.71 10.38 -31.37
N TYR A 185 -20.39 11.62 -31.06
CA TYR A 185 -20.86 12.25 -29.83
C TYR A 185 -21.23 13.71 -30.02
N GLU A 186 -22.19 14.17 -29.24
CA GLU A 186 -22.68 15.54 -29.25
C GLU A 186 -22.36 16.20 -27.91
N THR A 187 -21.92 17.46 -27.96
CA THR A 187 -21.62 18.25 -26.78
C THR A 187 -22.30 19.60 -26.88
N PHE A 188 -22.92 20.04 -25.78
CA PHE A 188 -23.51 21.37 -25.68
C PHE A 188 -22.58 22.29 -24.89
N ARG A 189 -22.11 23.38 -25.51
CA ARG A 189 -21.20 24.33 -24.86
C ARG A 189 -21.42 25.76 -25.37
N ASN A 190 -21.43 26.73 -24.46
CA ASN A 190 -21.60 28.16 -24.74
C ASN A 190 -22.87 28.51 -25.55
N GLY A 191 -23.93 27.69 -25.43
CA GLY A 191 -25.17 27.87 -26.20
C GLY A 191 -25.17 27.23 -27.58
N GLU A 192 -24.08 26.58 -28.01
CA GLU A 192 -23.97 25.89 -29.30
C GLU A 192 -23.85 24.37 -29.15
N TYR A 193 -24.52 23.64 -30.04
CA TYR A 193 -24.41 22.18 -30.17
C TYR A 193 -23.33 21.83 -31.20
N GLY A 194 -22.31 21.08 -30.78
CA GLY A 194 -21.28 20.53 -31.66
C GLY A 194 -21.36 19.01 -31.77
N THR A 195 -21.29 18.48 -32.99
CA THR A 195 -21.20 17.03 -33.26
C THR A 195 -19.78 16.65 -33.63
N TYR A 196 -19.22 15.63 -32.97
CA TYR A 196 -17.84 15.18 -33.14
C TYR A 196 -17.78 13.67 -33.44
N TRP A 197 -16.67 13.24 -34.04
CA TRP A 197 -16.43 11.85 -34.44
C TRP A 197 -15.03 11.40 -34.03
N ALA A 198 -14.93 10.18 -33.51
CA ALA A 198 -13.68 9.48 -33.25
C ALA A 198 -13.71 8.09 -33.90
N ASN A 199 -12.93 7.94 -34.98
CA ASN A 199 -12.94 6.74 -35.82
C ASN A 199 -11.54 6.11 -35.84
N ASP A 200 -11.47 4.77 -35.81
CA ASP A 200 -10.21 4.02 -36.00
C ASP A 200 -10.46 2.76 -36.82
N THR A 201 -9.45 2.31 -37.57
CA THR A 201 -9.54 1.09 -38.38
C THR A 201 -8.22 0.32 -38.32
N GLN A 202 -8.30 -0.98 -38.02
CA GLN A 202 -7.15 -1.86 -37.84
C GLN A 202 -7.34 -3.16 -38.61
N ASN A 203 -6.25 -3.68 -39.18
CA ASN A 203 -6.26 -4.92 -39.95
C ASN A 203 -5.29 -5.93 -39.32
N PHE A 204 -5.77 -7.13 -39.07
CA PHE A 204 -5.02 -8.27 -38.54
C PHE A 204 -4.98 -9.38 -39.58
N ILE A 205 -3.84 -10.06 -39.67
CA ILE A 205 -3.70 -11.27 -40.47
C ILE A 205 -3.45 -12.42 -39.48
N VAL A 206 -4.31 -13.43 -39.51
CA VAL A 206 -4.31 -14.54 -38.55
C VAL A 206 -4.33 -15.86 -39.30
N LYS A 207 -3.47 -16.81 -38.92
CA LYS A 207 -3.52 -18.19 -39.39
C LYS A 207 -4.14 -19.10 -38.34
N MET A 208 -5.12 -19.89 -38.73
CA MET A 208 -5.73 -20.89 -37.83
C MET A 208 -4.84 -22.13 -37.81
N SER A 209 -4.12 -22.43 -36.73
CA SER A 209 -3.22 -23.61 -36.68
C SER A 209 -3.33 -24.34 -35.35
N GLU A 210 -3.22 -25.66 -35.41
CA GLU A 210 -3.21 -26.56 -34.24
C GLU A 210 -1.81 -26.67 -33.59
N GLU A 211 -0.76 -26.23 -34.28
CA GLU A 211 0.60 -26.21 -33.73
C GLU A 211 0.78 -25.07 -32.70
N MET A 212 0.83 -25.41 -31.41
CA MET A 212 1.27 -24.48 -30.36
C MET A 212 2.78 -24.29 -30.38
N ARG A 213 3.28 -23.27 -31.09
CA ARG A 213 4.66 -22.81 -30.91
C ARG A 213 4.77 -21.96 -29.65
N ARG A 214 5.29 -22.55 -28.57
CA ARG A 214 5.62 -21.82 -27.34
C ARG A 214 7.03 -21.21 -27.48
N ASN A 215 7.13 -19.90 -27.29
CA ASN A 215 8.38 -19.16 -27.42
C ASN A 215 9.29 -19.46 -26.21
N GLY A 216 10.40 -20.19 -26.39
CA GLY A 216 11.40 -20.44 -25.33
C GLY A 216 12.54 -21.40 -25.73
N SER A 217 13.73 -21.26 -25.11
CA SER A 217 14.88 -22.17 -25.30
C SER A 217 14.87 -23.35 -24.31
N GLU A 218 15.56 -24.46 -24.63
CA GLU A 218 15.61 -25.69 -23.80
C GLU A 218 16.00 -25.41 -22.33
N HIS A 219 16.96 -24.51 -22.11
CA HIS A 219 17.40 -24.08 -20.77
C HIS A 219 16.29 -23.39 -19.96
N VAL A 220 15.45 -22.60 -20.63
CA VAL A 220 14.35 -21.86 -19.98
C VAL A 220 13.22 -22.82 -19.58
N TRP A 221 12.99 -23.86 -20.37
CA TRP A 221 12.01 -24.88 -20.05
C TRP A 221 12.50 -25.85 -18.96
N LEU A 222 13.77 -26.28 -18.99
CA LEU A 222 14.31 -27.19 -17.96
C LEU A 222 14.25 -26.60 -16.54
N LYS A 223 14.55 -25.30 -16.41
CA LYS A 223 14.43 -24.56 -15.13
C LYS A 223 12.99 -24.47 -14.60
N ARG A 224 11.98 -24.60 -15.47
CA ARG A 224 10.57 -24.62 -15.04
C ARG A 224 10.14 -26.00 -14.56
N LEU A 225 10.66 -27.06 -15.19
CA LEU A 225 10.30 -28.43 -14.84
C LEU A 225 11.04 -29.00 -13.64
N LEU A 226 12.27 -28.55 -13.40
CA LEU A 226 13.13 -29.05 -12.33
C LEU A 226 13.58 -27.90 -11.42
N LYS A 227 13.15 -27.94 -10.17
CA LYS A 227 13.53 -26.95 -9.15
C LYS A 227 14.41 -27.61 -8.08
N LEU A 228 15.61 -27.08 -7.91
CA LEU A 228 16.58 -27.48 -6.88
C LEU A 228 16.58 -26.44 -5.76
N GLU A 229 16.20 -26.83 -4.56
CA GLU A 229 16.27 -25.98 -3.37
C GLU A 229 17.27 -26.58 -2.38
N SER A 230 18.32 -25.84 -2.03
CA SER A 230 19.29 -26.27 -1.02
C SER A 230 19.16 -25.42 0.24
N ARG A 231 19.12 -26.07 1.40
CA ARG A 231 19.14 -25.44 2.73
C ARG A 231 20.39 -25.90 3.47
N LEU A 232 21.13 -24.99 4.09
CA LEU A 232 22.26 -25.35 4.93
C LEU A 232 21.76 -25.92 6.27
N GLU A 233 22.31 -27.05 6.67
CA GLU A 233 22.17 -27.62 8.02
C GLU A 233 23.53 -27.51 8.72
N GLY A 234 23.82 -26.33 9.25
CA GLY A 234 25.12 -26.00 9.83
C GLY A 234 26.20 -25.70 8.78
N CYS A 235 27.47 -25.85 9.15
CA CYS A 235 28.61 -25.59 8.27
C CYS A 235 29.09 -26.83 7.49
N ASP A 236 28.64 -28.03 7.87
CA ASP A 236 29.19 -29.30 7.39
C ASP A 236 28.25 -30.08 6.46
N ALA A 237 26.97 -29.68 6.34
CA ALA A 237 26.00 -30.36 5.49
C ALA A 237 24.98 -29.41 4.85
N THR A 238 24.46 -29.79 3.68
CA THR A 238 23.32 -29.15 3.04
C THR A 238 22.23 -30.17 2.73
N LYS A 239 21.01 -29.78 3.00
CA LYS A 239 19.79 -30.49 2.66
C LYS A 239 19.28 -30.02 1.31
N LEU A 240 19.27 -30.91 0.32
CA LEU A 240 18.80 -30.67 -1.03
C LEU A 240 17.38 -31.25 -1.20
N LEU A 241 16.46 -30.39 -1.61
CA LEU A 241 15.11 -30.74 -2.03
C LEU A 241 14.99 -30.60 -3.55
N ILE A 242 14.50 -31.64 -4.20
CA ILE A 242 14.29 -31.68 -5.65
C ILE A 242 12.80 -31.80 -5.90
N ARG A 243 12.28 -30.82 -6.65
CA ARG A 243 10.91 -30.82 -7.14
C ARG A 243 10.89 -31.03 -8.64
N PHE A 244 10.21 -32.09 -9.07
CA PHE A 244 9.79 -32.25 -10.46
C PHE A 244 8.38 -31.67 -10.62
N ALA A 245 8.12 -31.02 -11.75
CA ALA A 245 6.79 -30.48 -12.05
C ALA A 245 5.79 -31.61 -12.37
N ASP A 246 4.53 -31.42 -11.96
CA ASP A 246 3.47 -32.43 -12.09
C ASP A 246 3.06 -32.69 -13.56
N ASP A 247 3.49 -31.83 -14.49
CA ASP A 247 3.25 -31.89 -15.94
C ASP A 247 4.44 -32.50 -16.74
N TRP A 248 5.30 -33.28 -16.09
CA TRP A 248 6.45 -33.93 -16.73
C TRP A 248 6.03 -35.02 -17.73
N THR A 249 5.94 -34.63 -19.00
CA THR A 249 5.42 -35.49 -20.09
C THR A 249 6.53 -36.14 -20.95
N TYR A 250 7.80 -35.92 -20.63
CA TYR A 250 8.94 -36.42 -21.41
C TYR A 250 9.43 -37.81 -20.96
N SER A 251 9.87 -38.63 -21.92
CA SER A 251 10.40 -40.00 -21.73
C SER A 251 11.77 -40.10 -21.03
N ALA A 252 12.28 -38.99 -20.50
CA ALA A 252 13.52 -39.01 -19.73
C ALA A 252 13.22 -39.53 -18.32
N ASN A 253 13.48 -40.82 -18.09
CA ASN A 253 13.13 -41.50 -16.84
C ASN A 253 14.11 -41.22 -15.69
N SER A 254 15.25 -40.56 -15.93
CA SER A 254 16.25 -40.33 -14.88
C SER A 254 17.04 -39.01 -14.98
N VAL A 255 17.38 -38.46 -13.81
CA VAL A 255 18.19 -37.25 -13.61
C VAL A 255 19.44 -37.60 -12.80
N SER A 256 20.60 -37.22 -13.32
CA SER A 256 21.90 -37.33 -12.65
C SER A 256 22.23 -36.04 -11.88
N LEU A 257 22.61 -36.18 -10.62
CA LEU A 257 23.08 -35.07 -9.77
C LEU A 257 24.59 -35.11 -9.59
N SER A 258 25.22 -33.93 -9.66
CA SER A 258 26.63 -33.75 -9.37
C SER A 258 26.87 -32.55 -8.46
N TYR A 259 27.71 -32.73 -7.45
CA TYR A 259 28.23 -31.68 -6.58
C TYR A 259 29.53 -31.17 -7.16
N ARG A 260 29.71 -29.86 -7.27
CA ARG A 260 30.91 -29.25 -7.87
C ARG A 260 31.39 -28.08 -7.03
N ILE A 261 32.70 -27.85 -7.06
CA ILE A 261 33.35 -26.73 -6.38
C ILE A 261 34.20 -26.00 -7.42
N PHE A 262 34.00 -24.69 -7.51
CA PHE A 262 34.72 -23.82 -8.44
C PHE A 262 35.54 -22.77 -7.68
N GLU A 263 36.71 -22.42 -8.19
CA GLU A 263 37.43 -21.21 -7.81
C GLU A 263 37.56 -20.36 -9.06
N GLY A 264 36.82 -19.25 -9.10
CA GLY A 264 36.62 -18.46 -10.31
C GLY A 264 35.93 -19.28 -11.41
N SER A 265 36.65 -19.53 -12.51
CA SER A 265 36.16 -20.32 -13.66
C SER A 265 36.68 -21.76 -13.68
N THR A 266 37.58 -22.14 -12.77
CA THR A 266 38.19 -23.48 -12.73
C THR A 266 37.43 -24.41 -11.81
N LYS A 267 37.01 -25.58 -12.32
CA LYS A 267 36.39 -26.64 -11.52
C LYS A 267 37.46 -27.36 -10.71
N ILE A 268 37.53 -27.10 -9.41
CA ILE A 268 38.50 -27.74 -8.51
C ILE A 268 38.04 -29.14 -8.11
N HIS A 269 36.73 -29.30 -7.89
CA HIS A 269 36.19 -30.56 -7.39
C HIS A 269 34.85 -30.89 -8.02
N SER A 270 34.57 -32.19 -8.17
CA SER A 270 33.31 -32.69 -8.71
C SER A 270 33.07 -34.09 -8.18
N ASP A 271 31.89 -34.29 -7.62
CA ASP A 271 31.44 -35.55 -7.06
C ASP A 271 30.07 -35.92 -7.65
N HIS A 272 29.84 -37.20 -7.90
CA HIS A 272 28.54 -37.67 -8.39
C HIS A 272 27.69 -38.10 -7.20
N ILE A 273 26.56 -37.43 -6.99
CA ILE A 273 25.69 -37.68 -5.84
C ILE A 273 24.82 -38.91 -6.10
N GLY A 274 24.31 -39.06 -7.32
CA GLY A 274 23.47 -40.20 -7.70
C GLY A 274 22.56 -39.91 -8.91
N THR A 275 21.89 -40.95 -9.38
CA THR A 275 20.90 -40.89 -10.47
C THR A 275 19.53 -41.26 -9.92
N PHE A 276 18.53 -40.42 -10.19
CA PHE A 276 17.19 -40.52 -9.60
C PHE A 276 16.11 -40.58 -10.69
N ASN A 277 15.08 -41.38 -10.47
CA ASN A 277 13.90 -41.38 -11.34
C ASN A 277 13.02 -40.15 -11.07
N VAL A 278 12.34 -39.67 -12.11
CA VAL A 278 11.48 -38.48 -12.08
C VAL A 278 10.12 -38.81 -11.46
N GLU A 279 10.11 -39.19 -10.18
CA GLU A 279 8.88 -39.51 -9.44
C GLU A 279 8.88 -38.85 -8.06
N GLY A 280 7.91 -37.95 -7.87
CA GLY A 280 7.63 -37.29 -6.60
C GLY A 280 8.76 -36.37 -6.10
N TRP A 281 8.66 -35.95 -4.84
CA TRP A 281 9.68 -35.13 -4.19
C TRP A 281 10.84 -36.02 -3.72
N LYS A 282 12.08 -35.55 -3.91
CA LYS A 282 13.27 -36.20 -3.36
C LYS A 282 14.01 -35.25 -2.42
N GLU A 283 14.38 -35.78 -1.26
CA GLU A 283 15.14 -35.09 -0.23
C GLU A 283 16.46 -35.83 0.00
N LEU A 284 17.57 -35.10 -0.02
CA LEU A 284 18.93 -35.64 0.09
C LEU A 284 19.74 -34.78 1.05
N ASN A 285 20.49 -35.41 1.95
CA ASN A 285 21.46 -34.72 2.81
C ASN A 285 22.86 -34.94 2.24
N ILE A 286 23.53 -33.85 1.87
CA ILE A 286 24.83 -33.87 1.21
C ILE A 286 25.87 -33.23 2.13
N PRO A 287 26.91 -33.97 2.56
CA PRO A 287 28.00 -33.41 3.35
C PRO A 287 28.84 -32.45 2.50
N LEU A 288 29.14 -31.27 3.04
CA LEU A 288 29.96 -30.26 2.37
C LEU A 288 31.45 -30.51 2.65
N LYS A 289 32.27 -30.46 1.59
CA LYS A 289 33.73 -30.53 1.75
C LYS A 289 34.27 -29.15 2.14
N ARG A 290 35.16 -29.10 3.14
CA ARG A 290 35.84 -27.87 3.60
C ARG A 290 36.96 -27.47 2.65
N ILE A 291 36.60 -27.14 1.41
CA ILE A 291 37.52 -26.66 0.35
C ILE A 291 37.06 -25.25 -0.03
N PRO A 292 37.95 -24.24 -0.06
CA PRO A 292 37.57 -22.90 -0.47
C PRO A 292 37.13 -22.90 -1.95
N GLY A 293 35.98 -22.30 -2.22
CA GLY A 293 35.40 -22.19 -3.56
C GLY A 293 33.89 -21.98 -3.52
N ASP A 294 33.30 -21.75 -4.69
CA ASP A 294 31.86 -21.69 -4.90
C ASP A 294 31.32 -23.11 -5.02
N HIS A 295 30.44 -23.47 -4.09
CA HIS A 295 29.84 -24.79 -4.05
C HIS A 295 28.51 -24.78 -4.79
N GLU A 296 28.34 -25.68 -5.74
CA GLU A 296 27.12 -25.80 -6.53
C GLU A 296 26.69 -27.25 -6.76
N ILE A 297 25.38 -27.46 -6.86
CA ILE A 297 24.76 -28.75 -7.20
C ILE A 297 24.10 -28.62 -8.56
N CYS A 298 24.47 -29.49 -9.48
CA CYS A 298 23.99 -29.50 -10.86
C CYS A 298 23.20 -30.79 -11.16
N ALA A 299 22.03 -30.62 -11.75
CA ALA A 299 21.22 -31.70 -12.32
C ALA A 299 21.39 -31.77 -13.85
N GLN A 300 21.45 -32.98 -14.38
CA GLN A 300 21.48 -33.27 -15.82
C GLN A 300 20.51 -34.41 -16.15
N LEU A 301 19.78 -34.28 -17.27
CA LEU A 301 18.94 -35.35 -17.77
C LEU A 301 19.76 -36.39 -18.53
N LEU A 302 19.63 -37.65 -18.13
CA LEU A 302 20.24 -38.78 -18.81
C LEU A 302 19.26 -39.27 -19.89
N ASN A 303 19.29 -38.60 -21.04
CA ASN A 303 18.67 -39.11 -22.26
C ASN A 303 19.65 -38.88 -23.43
N PRO A 304 20.10 -39.93 -24.15
CA PRO A 304 21.21 -39.83 -25.10
C PRO A 304 20.93 -38.95 -26.34
N ALA A 305 19.68 -38.55 -26.60
CA ALA A 305 19.33 -37.82 -27.82
C ALA A 305 19.20 -36.29 -27.69
N VAL A 306 19.05 -35.71 -26.48
CA VAL A 306 18.55 -34.31 -26.38
C VAL A 306 19.31 -33.41 -25.40
N SER A 307 19.78 -33.89 -24.24
CA SER A 307 20.23 -32.97 -23.19
C SER A 307 21.74 -32.68 -23.23
N ARG A 308 22.11 -31.41 -23.50
CA ARG A 308 23.49 -30.89 -23.35
C ARG A 308 23.67 -29.92 -22.17
N HIS A 309 22.59 -29.56 -21.49
CA HIS A 309 22.57 -28.45 -20.53
C HIS A 309 22.42 -28.93 -19.08
N TYR A 310 23.16 -28.29 -18.16
CA TYR A 310 23.05 -28.51 -16.71
C TYR A 310 22.18 -27.43 -16.08
N VAL A 311 21.35 -27.82 -15.12
CA VAL A 311 20.66 -26.88 -14.22
C VAL A 311 21.36 -26.93 -12.88
N CYS A 312 22.05 -25.85 -12.52
CA CYS A 312 22.82 -25.75 -11.29
C CYS A 312 22.16 -24.78 -10.30
N SER A 313 22.25 -25.12 -9.01
CA SER A 313 21.88 -24.28 -7.88
C SER A 313 23.10 -24.07 -7.00
N ARG A 314 23.37 -22.82 -6.62
CA ARG A 314 24.52 -22.44 -5.79
C ARG A 314 24.16 -22.59 -4.31
N ILE A 315 25.04 -23.21 -3.53
CA ILE A 315 24.83 -23.46 -2.11
C ILE A 315 25.38 -22.30 -1.26
N VAL A 316 26.62 -21.85 -1.50
CA VAL A 316 27.31 -20.74 -0.78
C VAL A 316 28.35 -20.08 -1.69
N ASP A 317 28.52 -18.76 -1.57
CA ASP A 317 29.64 -17.99 -2.14
C ASP A 317 30.86 -18.07 -1.21
N ALA A 318 32.00 -18.60 -1.71
CA ALA A 318 33.32 -18.66 -1.06
C ALA A 318 33.36 -18.87 0.49
N LEU A 319 33.56 -20.11 0.95
CA LEU A 319 33.87 -20.42 2.36
C LEU A 319 35.28 -19.94 2.76
N ASP A 320 35.38 -18.69 3.25
CA ASP A 320 36.64 -18.06 3.66
C ASP A 320 36.97 -18.40 5.15
N PHE A 321 37.68 -19.51 5.38
CA PHE A 321 38.04 -20.01 6.72
C PHE A 321 39.22 -19.25 7.36
N LYS A 322 39.09 -17.93 7.62
CA LYS A 322 40.15 -17.17 8.31
C LYS A 322 39.78 -16.27 9.48
N HIS A 323 38.51 -16.06 9.82
CA HIS A 323 38.16 -15.13 10.92
C HIS A 323 37.03 -15.61 11.83
N LEU A 324 37.33 -16.62 12.64
CA LEU A 324 36.60 -16.91 13.89
C LEU A 324 37.41 -16.39 15.08
N LYS A 325 37.29 -15.07 15.34
CA LYS A 325 37.50 -14.44 16.66
C LYS A 325 37.02 -12.98 16.63
N HIS A 326 35.99 -12.71 17.42
CA HIS A 326 35.42 -11.41 17.85
C HIS A 326 34.49 -10.61 16.91
N PRO A 327 33.23 -10.30 17.35
CA PRO A 327 32.24 -9.56 16.59
C PRO A 327 32.26 -8.06 16.95
N PHE A 328 33.31 -7.33 16.55
CA PHE A 328 33.39 -5.88 16.82
C PHE A 328 33.83 -5.00 15.63
N ASN A 329 34.01 -5.58 14.43
CA ASN A 329 34.57 -4.83 13.28
C ASN A 329 33.67 -4.74 12.03
N VAL A 330 32.37 -5.02 12.14
CA VAL A 330 31.43 -4.88 11.02
C VAL A 330 31.14 -3.41 10.69
N PHE A 331 31.25 -2.51 11.68
CA PHE A 331 30.84 -1.10 11.51
C PHE A 331 31.89 -0.23 10.79
N PHE A 332 33.19 -0.56 10.89
CA PHE A 332 34.27 0.23 10.27
C PHE A 332 34.63 -0.16 8.83
N ARG A 333 34.09 -1.27 8.31
CA ARG A 333 34.41 -1.76 6.95
C ARG A 333 33.55 -1.14 5.83
N ILE A 334 32.50 -0.41 6.18
CA ILE A 334 31.59 0.25 5.22
C ILE A 334 32.17 1.59 4.70
N LEU A 335 33.19 2.16 5.37
CA LEU A 335 33.79 3.45 4.99
C LEU A 335 35.07 3.37 4.13
N ARG A 336 35.46 2.18 3.65
CA ARG A 336 36.49 2.06 2.61
C ARG A 336 36.05 1.02 1.58
N PHE A 337 35.46 1.48 0.48
CA PHE A 337 35.86 1.09 -0.87
C PHE A 337 35.01 1.88 -1.87
N HIS A 338 35.62 2.89 -2.47
CA HIS A 338 35.25 3.36 -3.80
C HIS A 338 36.36 2.93 -4.77
N SER A 339 35.96 2.68 -6.02
CA SER A 339 36.79 2.38 -7.20
C SER A 339 37.11 0.90 -7.46
N SER A 340 36.32 0.27 -8.33
CA SER A 340 36.74 0.00 -9.72
C SER A 340 35.70 -0.85 -10.48
N GLY A 341 35.37 -0.43 -11.71
CA GLY A 341 35.20 -1.34 -12.85
C GLY A 341 33.88 -2.11 -13.04
N SER A 342 32.94 -1.47 -13.76
CA SER A 342 32.21 -2.02 -14.92
C SER A 342 31.26 -3.25 -14.83
N ASN A 343 30.03 -2.99 -15.30
CA ASN A 343 29.11 -3.86 -16.04
C ASN A 343 28.38 -5.01 -15.33
N SER A 344 27.22 -4.69 -14.75
CA SER A 344 25.96 -5.39 -15.02
C SER A 344 24.78 -4.70 -14.32
N THR A 345 24.29 -3.61 -14.91
CA THR A 345 23.01 -2.98 -14.53
C THR A 345 21.85 -3.85 -15.03
N HIS A 346 21.52 -4.95 -14.35
CA HIS A 346 20.21 -5.62 -14.51
C HIS A 346 20.00 -6.76 -13.49
N GLN A 347 20.12 -6.54 -12.17
CA GLN A 347 19.60 -7.52 -11.18
C GLN A 347 19.48 -7.07 -9.71
N MET A 348 19.33 -5.77 -9.41
CA MET A 348 19.04 -5.30 -8.03
C MET A 348 17.65 -4.65 -7.89
N MET A 349 16.66 -5.16 -8.63
CA MET A 349 15.27 -4.71 -8.50
C MET A 349 14.27 -5.83 -8.21
N HIS A 350 14.74 -7.04 -7.88
CA HIS A 350 13.87 -8.19 -7.60
C HIS A 350 13.96 -8.77 -6.18
N SER A 351 14.81 -8.22 -5.30
CA SER A 351 14.96 -8.74 -3.92
C SER A 351 14.43 -7.81 -2.82
N LEU A 352 13.81 -6.69 -3.19
CA LEU A 352 13.04 -5.81 -2.28
C LEU A 352 11.53 -5.87 -2.52
N GLY A 353 11.08 -6.75 -3.41
CA GLY A 353 9.66 -6.95 -3.77
C GLY A 353 8.95 -8.08 -3.02
N ILE A 354 9.59 -8.73 -2.03
CA ILE A 354 9.01 -9.89 -1.31
C ILE A 354 8.80 -9.61 0.19
N LEU A 355 9.00 -8.38 0.64
CA LEU A 355 8.54 -7.91 1.97
C LEU A 355 7.42 -6.86 1.89
N LEU A 356 6.70 -6.84 0.76
CA LEU A 356 5.56 -5.94 0.50
C LEU A 356 4.35 -6.66 -0.12
N PHE A 357 4.22 -7.97 0.12
CA PHE A 357 3.01 -8.74 -0.16
C PHE A 357 2.56 -9.49 1.09
N ILE A 358 2.06 -8.75 2.07
CA ILE A 358 0.90 -9.23 2.83
C ILE A 358 -0.29 -8.94 1.93
N PRO A 359 -1.18 -9.91 1.63
CA PRO A 359 -2.33 -9.63 0.79
C PRO A 359 -3.17 -8.56 1.49
N LEU A 360 -3.37 -7.43 0.81
CA LEU A 360 -4.59 -6.64 0.99
C LEU A 360 -5.74 -7.56 0.55
N ALA A 361 -6.24 -8.36 1.49
CA ALA A 361 -7.59 -8.84 1.42
C ALA A 361 -8.49 -7.61 1.59
N THR A 362 -8.78 -6.93 0.48
CA THR A 362 -9.98 -6.10 0.38
C THR A 362 -11.17 -7.03 0.28
N SER A 363 -11.54 -7.65 1.40
CA SER A 363 -12.89 -8.11 1.65
C SER A 363 -13.46 -7.16 2.71
N SER A 364 -14.30 -6.23 2.23
CA SER A 364 -15.28 -5.45 2.97
C SER A 364 -14.96 -5.11 4.44
N ILE A 365 -14.36 -3.94 4.69
CA ILE A 365 -14.38 -3.27 6.02
C ILE A 365 -15.09 -1.91 5.92
N PHE A 366 -15.84 -1.69 4.83
CA PHE A 366 -16.75 -0.54 4.71
C PHE A 366 -18.14 -1.04 4.31
N ASP A 367 -18.64 -2.01 5.07
CA ASP A 367 -20.07 -2.15 5.30
C ASP A 367 -20.30 -2.48 6.77
N GLN A 368 -21.22 -1.72 7.37
CA GLN A 368 -21.62 -1.70 8.78
C GLN A 368 -20.63 -1.09 9.81
N ALA A 369 -20.40 0.22 9.68
CA ALA A 369 -20.51 1.10 10.84
C ALA A 369 -21.85 1.85 10.79
N VAL A 370 -22.95 1.11 10.92
CA VAL A 370 -24.17 1.71 11.48
C VAL A 370 -23.77 2.08 12.90
N LYS A 371 -23.60 3.38 13.19
CA LYS A 371 -23.36 3.86 14.55
C LYS A 371 -24.42 3.22 15.45
N GLY A 372 -24.01 2.25 16.28
CA GLY A 372 -24.90 1.69 17.28
C GLY A 372 -25.34 2.82 18.20
N LYS A 373 -26.64 2.99 18.37
CA LYS A 373 -27.22 3.96 19.31
C LYS A 373 -27.66 3.18 20.54
N CYS A 374 -27.36 3.69 21.74
CA CYS A 374 -28.04 3.21 22.94
C CYS A 374 -29.52 3.55 22.79
N ILE A 375 -30.39 2.55 22.80
CA ILE A 375 -31.85 2.69 22.74
C ILE A 375 -32.46 2.13 24.03
N PRO A 376 -33.66 2.61 24.45
CA PRO A 376 -34.34 2.01 25.59
C PRO A 376 -34.70 0.55 25.30
N ILE A 377 -34.71 -0.28 26.34
CA ILE A 377 -35.09 -1.70 26.22
C ILE A 377 -36.59 -1.81 25.90
N ASP A 378 -36.92 -2.34 24.72
CA ASP A 378 -38.30 -2.59 24.28
C ASP A 378 -38.69 -4.09 24.32
N ILE A 379 -37.79 -4.95 24.80
CA ILE A 379 -38.08 -6.38 24.99
C ILE A 379 -38.87 -6.54 26.29
N GLU A 380 -40.15 -6.87 26.19
CA GLU A 380 -41.07 -6.95 27.34
C GLU A 380 -40.56 -7.87 28.47
N LEU A 381 -39.91 -8.98 28.11
CA LEU A 381 -39.31 -9.94 29.05
C LEU A 381 -38.09 -9.40 29.81
N CYS A 382 -37.47 -8.31 29.35
CA CYS A 382 -36.19 -7.79 29.85
C CYS A 382 -36.29 -6.35 30.36
N LYS A 383 -37.50 -5.84 30.65
CA LYS A 383 -37.69 -4.49 31.21
C LYS A 383 -37.27 -4.37 32.68
N ASP A 384 -37.25 -5.48 33.42
CA ASP A 384 -36.96 -5.53 34.86
C ASP A 384 -35.46 -5.73 35.18
N LEU A 385 -34.57 -5.21 34.34
CA LEU A 385 -33.11 -5.28 34.55
C LEU A 385 -32.59 -4.09 35.37
N PRO A 386 -31.39 -4.20 35.98
CA PRO A 386 -30.76 -3.08 36.68
C PRO A 386 -30.31 -1.93 35.75
N TYR A 387 -30.57 -2.04 34.43
CA TYR A 387 -30.25 -1.03 33.43
C TYR A 387 -31.39 -0.89 32.41
N ASN A 388 -31.60 0.34 31.93
CA ASN A 388 -32.76 0.69 31.07
C ASN A 388 -32.41 0.85 29.57
N TYR A 389 -31.12 0.81 29.21
CA TYR A 389 -30.64 1.07 27.85
C TYR A 389 -29.81 -0.09 27.30
N THR A 390 -30.04 -0.44 26.03
CA THR A 390 -29.32 -1.50 25.31
C THR A 390 -28.67 -0.98 24.03
N TYR A 391 -27.66 -1.71 23.56
CA TYR A 391 -26.89 -1.39 22.37
C TYR A 391 -27.51 -2.04 21.13
N PHE A 392 -27.82 -1.24 20.10
CA PHE A 392 -28.42 -1.74 18.85
C PHE A 392 -27.67 -1.20 17.61
N PRO A 393 -27.32 -2.05 16.62
CA PRO A 393 -27.61 -3.49 16.51
C PRO A 393 -26.76 -4.34 17.46
N ASN A 394 -27.32 -5.45 17.98
CA ASN A 394 -26.62 -6.40 18.84
C ASN A 394 -25.60 -7.22 18.03
N THR A 395 -24.40 -7.45 18.58
CA THR A 395 -23.32 -8.22 17.94
C THR A 395 -23.64 -9.70 17.75
N ILE A 396 -24.58 -10.26 18.54
CA ILE A 396 -24.99 -11.67 18.47
C ILE A 396 -26.14 -11.88 17.47
N LEU A 397 -26.93 -10.84 17.16
CA LEU A 397 -28.12 -10.93 16.28
C LEU A 397 -28.22 -9.69 15.37
N HIS A 398 -27.89 -9.86 14.09
CA HIS A 398 -28.03 -8.84 13.04
C HIS A 398 -29.49 -8.66 12.55
N ASN A 399 -30.45 -8.40 13.45
CA ASN A 399 -31.87 -8.25 13.08
C ASN A 399 -32.57 -7.06 13.78
N ASP A 400 -33.72 -6.65 13.24
CA ASP A 400 -34.63 -5.63 13.78
C ASP A 400 -35.08 -5.95 15.23
N GLN A 401 -35.37 -4.90 16.00
CA GLN A 401 -35.77 -4.99 17.42
C GLN A 401 -37.01 -5.88 17.65
N HIS A 402 -37.91 -5.98 16.67
CA HIS A 402 -39.09 -6.86 16.70
C HIS A 402 -38.72 -8.35 16.56
N THR A 403 -37.64 -8.69 15.85
CA THR A 403 -37.17 -10.06 15.71
C THR A 403 -36.49 -10.54 16.99
N LEU A 404 -35.84 -9.63 17.73
CA LEU A 404 -35.24 -9.93 19.04
C LEU A 404 -36.30 -10.32 20.09
N GLN A 405 -37.51 -9.73 20.04
CA GLN A 405 -38.63 -10.15 20.89
C GLN A 405 -38.99 -11.62 20.63
N THR A 406 -39.23 -12.01 19.37
CA THR A 406 -39.57 -13.39 18.99
C THR A 406 -38.47 -14.40 19.35
N HIS A 407 -37.19 -14.04 19.20
CA HIS A 407 -36.08 -14.92 19.58
C HIS A 407 -35.93 -15.07 21.10
N THR A 408 -36.19 -14.02 21.87
CA THR A 408 -36.17 -14.06 23.35
C THR A 408 -37.34 -14.89 23.90
N GLU A 409 -38.50 -14.87 23.22
CA GLU A 409 -39.67 -15.67 23.60
C GLU A 409 -39.41 -17.18 23.63
N HIS A 410 -38.55 -17.71 22.76
CA HIS A 410 -38.15 -19.12 22.80
C HIS A 410 -37.46 -19.53 24.10
N PHE A 411 -36.83 -18.58 24.80
CA PHE A 411 -36.16 -18.82 26.09
C PHE A 411 -37.06 -18.52 27.30
N LYS A 412 -38.31 -18.07 27.08
CA LYS A 412 -39.31 -17.83 28.13
C LYS A 412 -39.61 -19.08 28.99
N PRO A 413 -39.72 -20.31 28.43
CA PRO A 413 -39.88 -21.51 29.25
C PRO A 413 -38.70 -21.73 30.19
N LEU A 414 -37.46 -21.57 29.70
CA LEU A 414 -36.25 -21.73 30.50
C LEU A 414 -36.17 -20.69 31.63
N MET A 415 -36.47 -19.42 31.34
CA MET A 415 -36.54 -18.37 32.38
C MET A 415 -37.58 -18.67 33.47
N LYS A 416 -38.71 -19.29 33.11
CA LYS A 416 -39.76 -19.68 34.06
C LYS A 416 -39.36 -20.82 34.98
N THR A 417 -38.38 -21.66 34.60
CA THR A 417 -37.90 -22.75 35.46
C THR A 417 -37.20 -22.25 36.71
N LYS A 418 -36.66 -21.01 36.68
CA LYS A 418 -35.88 -20.41 37.78
C LYS A 418 -34.79 -21.32 38.33
N CYS A 419 -34.18 -22.14 37.46
CA CYS A 419 -33.11 -23.08 37.81
C CYS A 419 -31.91 -22.43 38.50
N HIS A 420 -31.64 -21.15 38.21
CA HIS A 420 -30.62 -20.35 38.88
C HIS A 420 -31.16 -18.95 39.20
N PRO A 421 -30.78 -18.30 40.33
CA PRO A 421 -31.23 -16.95 40.68
C PRO A 421 -30.96 -15.89 39.60
N HIS A 422 -29.89 -16.09 38.81
CA HIS A 422 -29.45 -15.16 37.77
C HIS A 422 -29.80 -15.59 36.34
N ILE A 423 -30.66 -16.60 36.13
CA ILE A 423 -31.04 -17.07 34.79
C ILE A 423 -31.70 -15.98 33.93
N HIS A 424 -32.57 -15.17 34.54
CA HIS A 424 -33.26 -14.06 33.87
C HIS A 424 -32.30 -12.94 33.49
N PHE A 425 -31.43 -12.53 34.43
CA PHE A 425 -30.36 -11.57 34.16
C PHE A 425 -29.41 -12.04 33.05
N PHE A 426 -28.97 -13.30 33.11
CA PHE A 426 -28.05 -13.87 32.13
C PHE A 426 -28.66 -13.87 30.72
N ILE A 427 -29.85 -14.44 30.54
CA ILE A 427 -30.53 -14.48 29.24
C ILE A 427 -30.74 -13.07 28.68
N CYS A 428 -31.23 -12.14 29.49
CA CYS A 428 -31.43 -10.77 29.06
C CYS A 428 -30.13 -10.02 28.75
N SER A 429 -29.00 -10.35 29.39
CA SER A 429 -27.69 -9.77 29.07
C SER A 429 -27.11 -10.19 27.71
N VAL A 430 -27.64 -11.27 27.13
CA VAL A 430 -27.29 -11.76 25.78
C VAL A 430 -28.12 -11.04 24.71
N PHE A 431 -29.44 -10.97 24.92
CA PHE A 431 -30.38 -10.39 23.94
C PHE A 431 -30.48 -8.86 24.04
N ALA A 432 -30.30 -8.30 25.23
CA ALA A 432 -30.31 -6.86 25.53
C ALA A 432 -29.12 -6.47 26.42
N PRO A 433 -27.87 -6.48 25.91
CA PRO A 433 -26.68 -6.12 26.68
C PRO A 433 -26.71 -4.66 27.12
N MET A 434 -26.00 -4.32 28.20
CA MET A 434 -25.98 -2.99 28.80
C MET A 434 -25.22 -1.99 27.92
N CYS A 435 -25.77 -0.78 27.78
CA CYS A 435 -25.13 0.34 27.09
C CYS A 435 -24.78 1.47 28.10
N PRO A 436 -23.56 1.49 28.67
CA PRO A 436 -23.17 2.56 29.57
C PRO A 436 -22.94 3.87 28.80
N VAL A 437 -23.47 4.97 29.34
CA VAL A 437 -23.36 6.31 28.75
C VAL A 437 -21.89 6.70 28.61
N GLY A 438 -21.40 6.85 27.38
CA GLY A 438 -20.01 7.27 27.11
C GLY A 438 -19.04 6.16 26.69
N MET A 439 -19.50 4.91 26.55
CA MET A 439 -18.67 3.79 26.06
C MET A 439 -19.09 3.33 24.65
N PRO A 440 -18.15 3.03 23.73
CA PRO A 440 -18.48 2.65 22.35
C PRO A 440 -18.94 1.18 22.18
N GLN A 441 -18.92 0.37 23.24
CA GLN A 441 -19.18 -1.08 23.21
C GLN A 441 -20.27 -1.48 24.20
N ALA A 442 -21.05 -2.51 23.84
CA ALA A 442 -22.02 -3.14 24.73
C ALA A 442 -21.30 -3.98 25.80
N VAL A 443 -21.87 -4.06 27.00
CA VAL A 443 -21.35 -4.90 28.08
C VAL A 443 -22.31 -6.07 28.28
N THR A 444 -21.78 -7.30 28.25
CA THR A 444 -22.55 -8.54 28.47
C THR A 444 -22.11 -9.23 29.78
N SER A 445 -22.72 -10.36 30.12
CA SER A 445 -22.39 -11.13 31.33
C SER A 445 -20.98 -11.73 31.26
N CYS A 446 -20.31 -11.86 32.42
CA CYS A 446 -19.03 -12.56 32.51
C CYS A 446 -19.18 -14.06 32.25
N LYS A 447 -18.17 -14.70 31.67
CA LYS A 447 -18.13 -16.15 31.47
C LYS A 447 -18.32 -16.95 32.76
N SER A 448 -17.79 -16.46 33.89
CA SER A 448 -18.04 -17.08 35.21
C SER A 448 -19.54 -17.21 35.57
N VAL A 449 -20.37 -16.25 35.15
CA VAL A 449 -21.82 -16.27 35.41
C VAL A 449 -22.53 -17.25 34.47
N CYS A 450 -22.09 -17.32 33.20
CA CYS A 450 -22.58 -18.33 32.25
C CYS A 450 -22.30 -19.76 32.75
N GLU A 451 -21.09 -20.02 33.23
CA GLU A 451 -20.70 -21.35 33.71
C GLU A 451 -21.53 -21.79 34.93
N GLN A 452 -21.84 -20.87 35.84
CA GLN A 452 -22.73 -21.12 36.98
C GLN A 452 -24.16 -21.43 36.53
N VAL A 453 -24.74 -20.58 35.66
CA VAL A 453 -26.09 -20.77 35.14
C VAL A 453 -26.18 -22.07 34.34
N LYS A 454 -25.17 -22.40 33.53
CA LYS A 454 -25.11 -23.66 32.79
C LYS A 454 -25.06 -24.85 33.74
N ALA A 455 -24.26 -24.82 34.80
CA ALA A 455 -24.16 -25.92 35.75
C ALA A 455 -25.52 -26.27 36.38
N ASP A 456 -26.31 -25.26 36.74
CA ASP A 456 -27.59 -25.47 37.46
C ASP A 456 -28.78 -25.71 36.52
N CYS A 457 -28.75 -25.17 35.31
CA CYS A 457 -29.87 -25.24 34.36
C CYS A 457 -29.72 -26.33 33.28
N PHE A 458 -28.53 -26.90 33.09
CA PHE A 458 -28.28 -27.86 32.02
C PHE A 458 -29.07 -29.17 32.19
N SER A 459 -29.25 -29.64 33.42
CA SER A 459 -30.01 -30.87 33.72
C SER A 459 -31.45 -30.84 33.17
N ILE A 460 -32.09 -29.67 33.21
CA ILE A 460 -33.44 -29.47 32.68
C ILE A 460 -33.45 -29.60 31.16
N LEU A 461 -32.45 -29.06 30.46
CA LEU A 461 -32.38 -29.13 28.99
C LEU A 461 -32.04 -30.55 28.51
N ASP A 462 -31.17 -31.25 29.25
CA ASP A 462 -30.79 -32.64 28.96
C ASP A 462 -31.98 -33.61 29.10
N GLU A 463 -32.90 -33.37 30.06
CA GLU A 463 -34.13 -34.15 30.23
C GLU A 463 -35.05 -34.10 28.98
N PHE A 464 -35.01 -33.00 28.22
CA PHE A 464 -35.73 -32.84 26.96
C PHE A 464 -34.88 -33.18 25.71
N GLY A 465 -33.66 -33.70 25.88
CA GLY A 465 -32.74 -34.03 24.79
C GLY A 465 -32.20 -32.80 24.05
N ILE A 466 -32.21 -31.63 24.68
CA ILE A 466 -31.79 -30.35 24.09
C ILE A 466 -30.38 -30.01 24.60
N GLY A 467 -29.40 -29.97 23.70
CA GLY A 467 -28.05 -29.51 24.04
C GLY A 467 -28.03 -28.02 24.44
N TRP A 468 -26.97 -27.61 25.15
CA TRP A 468 -26.82 -26.21 25.55
C TRP A 468 -26.80 -25.28 24.30
N PRO A 469 -27.73 -24.31 24.19
CA PRO A 469 -27.92 -23.52 22.97
C PRO A 469 -26.68 -22.72 22.54
N GLU A 470 -26.44 -22.63 21.22
CA GLU A 470 -25.31 -21.90 20.64
C GLU A 470 -25.21 -20.42 21.07
N PRO A 471 -26.32 -19.63 21.15
CA PRO A 471 -26.25 -18.23 21.59
C PRO A 471 -25.89 -18.06 23.09
N LEU A 472 -25.97 -19.14 23.88
CA LEU A 472 -25.65 -19.13 25.31
C LEU A 472 -24.29 -19.80 25.59
N ASN A 473 -23.50 -20.12 24.56
CA ASN A 473 -22.24 -20.84 24.73
C ASN A 473 -21.22 -20.03 25.55
N CYS A 474 -20.85 -20.55 26.72
CA CYS A 474 -19.97 -19.86 27.68
C CYS A 474 -18.59 -19.49 27.12
N ALA A 475 -18.10 -20.15 26.07
CA ALA A 475 -16.84 -19.79 25.41
C ALA A 475 -16.87 -18.43 24.69
N GLN A 476 -18.06 -17.87 24.44
CA GLN A 476 -18.24 -16.59 23.76
C GLN A 476 -18.24 -15.38 24.71
N PHE A 477 -18.25 -15.62 26.03
CA PHE A 477 -18.33 -14.55 27.03
C PHE A 477 -16.94 -14.17 27.56
N PRO A 478 -16.71 -12.88 27.86
CA PRO A 478 -15.44 -12.39 28.39
C PRO A 478 -15.22 -12.77 29.86
N ASP A 479 -13.94 -12.91 30.25
CA ASP A 479 -13.47 -13.00 31.63
C ASP A 479 -12.58 -11.79 31.97
N PRO A 480 -12.47 -11.38 33.25
CA PRO A 480 -11.57 -10.30 33.66
C PRO A 480 -10.13 -10.56 33.17
N PRO A 481 -9.46 -9.63 32.47
CA PRO A 481 -9.58 -8.16 32.57
C PRO A 481 -10.55 -7.48 31.58
N GLU A 482 -11.22 -8.22 30.71
CA GLU A 482 -12.22 -7.66 29.79
C GLU A 482 -13.49 -7.23 30.54
N LEU A 483 -14.14 -6.17 30.06
CA LEU A 483 -15.27 -5.55 30.76
C LEU A 483 -16.52 -6.44 30.63
N CYS A 484 -17.02 -6.95 31.76
CA CYS A 484 -18.18 -7.85 31.82
C CYS A 484 -19.00 -7.61 33.09
N MET A 485 -20.28 -7.99 33.07
CA MET A 485 -21.20 -7.78 34.20
C MET A 485 -21.33 -9.04 35.07
N LYS A 486 -21.30 -8.84 36.39
CA LYS A 486 -21.70 -9.83 37.40
C LYS A 486 -22.90 -9.29 38.19
N PRO A 487 -23.84 -10.14 38.60
CA PRO A 487 -24.91 -9.73 39.51
C PRO A 487 -24.32 -9.35 40.88
N THR A 488 -24.83 -8.28 41.50
CA THR A 488 -24.42 -7.81 42.83
C THR A 488 -25.08 -8.69 43.91
N GLU A 489 -24.35 -9.03 44.98
CA GLU A 489 -24.82 -9.92 46.08
C GLU A 489 -25.86 -9.28 47.03
N ASP A 490 -26.39 -8.09 46.72
CA ASP A 490 -27.15 -7.25 47.66
C ASP A 490 -28.69 -7.40 47.62
N GLU A 491 -29.25 -8.55 47.24
CA GLU A 491 -30.70 -8.82 47.34
C GLU A 491 -31.04 -10.18 48.00
N ILE A 492 -30.33 -10.53 49.08
CA ILE A 492 -30.74 -11.61 50.00
C ILE A 492 -31.12 -11.01 51.35
N THR A 493 -32.26 -10.31 51.40
CA THR A 493 -32.98 -10.08 52.66
C THR A 493 -34.44 -10.45 52.50
N GLY A 494 -34.72 -11.73 52.77
CA GLY A 494 -36.05 -12.31 52.84
C GLY A 494 -36.09 -13.50 53.80
N GLY A 495 -35.89 -13.23 55.09
CA GLY A 495 -36.34 -14.03 56.24
C GLY A 495 -35.77 -15.44 56.44
N PHE A 496 -34.95 -15.62 57.49
CA PHE A 496 -35.18 -16.55 58.61
C PHE A 496 -34.05 -16.42 59.65
N SER A 497 -34.41 -16.53 60.93
CA SER A 497 -33.70 -16.01 62.10
C SER A 497 -32.74 -17.01 62.79
N ALA A 498 -31.54 -16.51 63.17
CA ALA A 498 -30.74 -16.78 64.41
C ALA A 498 -30.18 -18.20 64.71
N PRO A 499 -29.15 -18.38 65.59
CA PRO A 499 -28.49 -17.43 66.51
C PRO A 499 -26.93 -17.37 66.54
N ARG A 500 -26.44 -16.31 67.20
CA ARG A 500 -25.06 -15.93 67.60
C ARG A 500 -24.40 -16.95 68.56
N VAL A 501 -23.04 -17.02 68.66
CA VAL A 501 -22.15 -16.52 69.76
C VAL A 501 -20.63 -16.55 69.31
N PRO A 502 -19.57 -16.09 70.06
CA PRO A 502 -18.74 -14.95 69.65
C PRO A 502 -17.19 -15.16 69.60
N SER A 503 -16.51 -14.15 69.03
CA SER A 503 -15.15 -13.62 69.32
C SER A 503 -14.01 -14.53 69.82
N LYS A 504 -12.87 -14.50 69.11
CA LYS A 504 -11.56 -14.19 69.73
C LYS A 504 -10.68 -13.33 68.79
N VAL A 505 -10.29 -12.18 69.33
CA VAL A 505 -9.26 -11.26 68.85
C VAL A 505 -7.89 -11.70 69.40
N ALA A 506 -6.84 -11.67 68.56
CA ALA A 506 -5.43 -11.39 68.89
C ALA A 506 -4.57 -11.81 67.67
N SER A 507 -4.12 -10.92 66.78
CA SER A 507 -3.04 -9.92 66.88
C SER A 507 -1.75 -10.40 66.19
N SER A 508 -1.22 -9.51 65.32
CA SER A 508 0.10 -9.51 64.65
C SER A 508 0.28 -10.53 63.51
N SER A 509 0.86 -10.22 62.34
CA SER A 509 1.50 -9.01 61.82
C SER A 509 1.79 -9.20 60.31
N SER A 510 1.35 -8.25 59.47
CA SER A 510 1.97 -7.79 58.20
C SER A 510 0.92 -7.24 57.22
N LYS A 511 0.48 -5.99 57.43
CA LYS A 511 -0.05 -5.19 56.32
C LYS A 511 1.10 -4.96 55.31
N LYS A 512 1.15 -5.71 54.22
CA LYS A 512 2.04 -5.41 53.07
C LYS A 512 1.42 -4.28 52.23
N PRO A 513 2.22 -3.31 51.76
CA PRO A 513 1.69 -2.11 51.10
C PRO A 513 1.27 -2.43 49.66
N THR A 514 -0.01 -2.20 49.34
CA THR A 514 -0.56 -2.11 47.97
C THR A 514 -0.22 -0.75 47.36
N GLY A 515 1.08 -0.44 47.19
CA GLY A 515 1.53 0.84 46.63
C GLY A 515 2.67 0.67 45.63
N CYS A 516 2.80 1.62 44.69
CA CYS A 516 3.98 1.70 43.82
C CYS A 516 5.28 1.70 44.65
N PRO A 517 6.39 1.12 44.16
CA PRO A 517 7.70 1.24 44.81
C PRO A 517 8.02 2.70 45.14
N SER A 518 8.77 2.96 46.21
CA SER A 518 9.04 4.32 46.77
C SER A 518 9.57 5.35 45.76
N ASP A 519 10.15 4.90 44.65
CA ASP A 519 10.78 5.73 43.63
C ASP A 519 9.81 6.12 42.48
N LEU A 520 8.60 5.55 42.49
CA LEU A 520 7.52 5.79 41.54
C LEU A 520 6.35 6.46 42.25
N VAL A 521 5.56 7.22 41.50
CA VAL A 521 4.39 7.92 42.03
C VAL A 521 3.13 7.24 41.51
N ASP A 522 2.23 6.90 42.42
CA ASP A 522 0.90 6.44 42.08
C ASP A 522 0.05 7.62 41.59
N VAL A 523 -0.37 7.58 40.32
CA VAL A 523 -1.09 8.67 39.66
C VAL A 523 -2.53 8.80 40.18
N ASP A 524 -3.13 7.68 40.60
CA ASP A 524 -4.44 7.68 41.25
C ASP A 524 -4.46 6.67 42.41
N PRO A 525 -4.22 7.13 43.65
CA PRO A 525 -4.24 6.27 44.84
C PRO A 525 -5.60 5.62 45.12
N HIS A 526 -6.68 6.09 44.49
CA HIS A 526 -8.04 5.58 44.68
C HIS A 526 -8.42 4.49 43.65
N ASP A 527 -7.65 4.34 42.57
CA ASP A 527 -7.82 3.25 41.60
C ASP A 527 -6.77 2.16 41.82
N SER A 528 -7.21 0.97 42.26
CA SER A 528 -6.33 -0.20 42.41
C SER A 528 -5.60 -0.63 41.13
N LYS A 529 -6.07 -0.19 39.94
CA LYS A 529 -5.46 -0.44 38.63
C LYS A 529 -4.64 0.74 38.08
N SER A 530 -4.43 1.79 38.88
CA SER A 530 -3.68 2.98 38.48
C SER A 530 -2.25 2.66 37.99
N GLN A 531 -1.79 3.38 36.96
CA GLN A 531 -0.43 3.26 36.44
C GLN A 531 0.56 4.00 37.34
N CYS A 532 1.70 3.38 37.62
CA CYS A 532 2.82 4.06 38.30
C CYS A 532 3.58 4.94 37.29
N ALA A 533 3.81 6.20 37.63
CA ALA A 533 4.59 7.14 36.82
C ALA A 533 5.92 7.48 37.50
N PHE A 534 6.92 7.89 36.72
CA PHE A 534 8.19 8.35 37.27
C PHE A 534 7.99 9.66 38.03
N SER A 535 8.62 9.76 39.20
CA SER A 535 8.68 11.03 39.93
C SER A 535 9.46 12.07 39.11
N CYS A 536 9.00 13.31 39.12
CA CYS A 536 9.65 14.39 38.39
C CYS A 536 11.12 14.54 38.83
N GLU A 537 12.03 14.66 37.86
CA GLU A 537 13.49 14.82 38.06
C GLU A 537 14.21 13.66 38.80
N SER A 538 13.49 12.59 39.15
CA SER A 538 14.10 11.39 39.73
C SER A 538 15.05 10.68 38.76
N ASN A 539 16.08 10.03 39.28
CA ASN A 539 17.09 9.30 38.50
C ASN A 539 16.70 7.82 38.39
N VAL A 540 15.71 7.52 37.55
CA VAL A 540 15.19 6.16 37.41
C VAL A 540 15.90 5.45 36.26
N MET A 541 15.79 5.99 35.04
CA MET A 541 16.41 5.42 33.84
C MET A 541 17.80 6.01 33.57
N PHE A 542 18.02 7.28 33.94
CA PHE A 542 19.26 7.98 33.64
C PHE A 542 19.81 8.77 34.85
N SER A 543 21.14 8.86 34.95
CA SER A 543 21.82 9.67 35.97
C SER A 543 21.72 11.17 35.68
N SER A 544 21.89 12.01 36.70
CA SER A 544 21.92 13.47 36.55
C SER A 544 23.00 13.94 35.57
N ASN A 545 24.16 13.29 35.55
CA ASN A 545 25.25 13.61 34.61
C ASN A 545 24.84 13.36 33.15
N ASN A 546 24.19 12.22 32.90
CA ASN A 546 23.69 11.88 31.56
C ASN A 546 22.63 12.89 31.09
N LYS A 547 21.73 13.30 31.98
CA LYS A 547 20.71 14.32 31.70
C LYS A 547 21.33 15.67 31.35
N LEU A 548 22.31 16.13 32.13
CA LEU A 548 23.00 17.40 31.88
C LEU A 548 23.73 17.38 30.53
N MET A 549 24.45 16.30 30.26
CA MET A 549 25.19 16.12 29.02
C MET A 549 24.27 16.18 27.79
N VAL A 550 23.19 15.38 27.77
CA VAL A 550 22.27 15.35 26.62
C VAL A 550 21.57 16.68 26.42
N ARG A 551 21.11 17.34 27.50
CA ARG A 551 20.47 18.66 27.42
C ARG A 551 21.43 19.69 26.83
N SER A 552 22.65 19.77 27.34
CA SER A 552 23.66 20.72 26.86
C SER A 552 23.98 20.53 25.36
N TRP A 553 24.28 19.30 24.95
CA TRP A 553 24.58 19.00 23.55
C TRP A 553 23.39 19.19 22.61
N SER A 554 22.18 18.83 23.05
CA SER A 554 20.96 19.05 22.27
C SER A 554 20.71 20.54 21.99
N ILE A 555 21.03 21.44 22.92
CA ILE A 555 20.93 22.90 22.72
C ILE A 555 21.90 23.37 21.63
N TRP A 556 23.17 22.97 21.69
CA TRP A 556 24.18 23.36 20.69
C TRP A 556 23.78 22.91 19.27
N PHE A 557 23.39 21.64 19.12
CA PHE A 557 22.97 21.10 17.83
C PHE A 557 21.65 21.71 17.36
N ALA A 558 20.69 21.93 18.26
CA ALA A 558 19.43 22.58 17.92
C ALA A 558 19.64 24.03 17.48
N ALA A 559 20.52 24.79 18.12
CA ALA A 559 20.82 26.17 17.75
C ALA A 559 21.49 26.22 16.37
N ALA A 560 22.45 25.34 16.11
CA ALA A 560 23.10 25.24 14.80
C ALA A 560 22.10 24.86 13.70
N ASN A 561 21.27 23.84 13.94
CA ASN A 561 20.23 23.40 13.01
C ASN A 561 19.19 24.50 12.75
N ALA A 562 18.69 25.14 13.80
CA ALA A 562 17.74 26.25 13.70
C ALA A 562 18.32 27.40 12.86
N GLY A 563 19.55 27.82 13.15
CA GLY A 563 20.25 28.89 12.44
C GLY A 563 20.43 28.60 10.95
N VAL A 564 20.84 27.38 10.62
CA VAL A 564 20.97 26.91 9.24
C VAL A 564 19.61 26.86 8.53
N ALA A 565 18.60 26.29 9.18
CA ALA A 565 17.28 26.08 8.61
C ALA A 565 16.57 27.42 8.37
N ILE A 566 16.65 28.37 9.31
CA ILE A 566 16.07 29.71 9.14
C ILE A 566 16.80 30.51 8.07
N PHE A 567 18.14 30.46 8.03
CA PHE A 567 18.91 31.11 6.98
C PHE A 567 18.55 30.56 5.60
N SER A 568 18.36 29.25 5.51
CA SER A 568 17.93 28.58 4.28
C SER A 568 16.53 29.04 3.87
N PHE A 569 15.56 28.98 4.78
CA PHE A 569 14.18 29.43 4.56
C PHE A 569 14.10 30.89 4.11
N LEU A 570 14.82 31.79 4.79
CA LEU A 570 14.87 33.22 4.46
C LEU A 570 15.49 33.45 3.08
N THR A 571 16.56 32.73 2.74
CA THR A 571 17.17 32.83 1.40
C THR A 571 16.18 32.44 0.30
N PHE A 572 15.45 31.33 0.49
CA PHE A 572 14.41 30.91 -0.44
C PHE A 572 13.24 31.90 -0.52
N ALA A 573 12.89 32.54 0.60
CA ALA A 573 11.84 33.55 0.66
C ALA A 573 12.21 34.86 -0.07
N ILE A 574 13.48 35.28 0.00
CA ILE A 574 14.00 36.46 -0.71
C ILE A 574 13.96 36.24 -2.23
N ASP A 575 14.36 35.06 -2.72
CA ASP A 575 14.46 34.77 -4.16
C ASP A 575 13.56 33.59 -4.59
N ARG A 576 12.24 33.74 -4.38
CA ARG A 576 11.26 32.67 -4.68
C ARG A 576 11.23 32.23 -6.15
N LYS A 577 11.52 33.14 -7.10
CA LYS A 577 11.44 32.86 -8.55
C LYS A 577 12.57 31.96 -9.06
N ARG A 578 13.67 31.88 -8.31
CA ARG A 578 14.86 31.10 -8.66
C ARG A 578 14.69 29.59 -8.45
N PHE A 579 13.80 29.16 -7.57
CA PHE A 579 13.69 27.77 -7.13
C PHE A 579 12.37 27.13 -7.59
N ARG A 580 12.43 26.39 -8.70
CA ARG A 580 11.29 25.60 -9.21
C ARG A 580 11.27 24.20 -8.59
N PHE A 581 10.18 23.44 -8.77
CA PHE A 581 10.15 22.03 -8.38
C PHE A 581 11.24 21.24 -9.13
N PRO A 582 11.95 20.30 -8.49
CA PRO A 582 11.74 19.75 -7.13
C PRO A 582 12.40 20.56 -5.98
N GLU A 583 13.23 21.57 -6.28
CA GLU A 583 13.98 22.35 -5.28
C GLU A 583 13.07 23.08 -4.28
N ARG A 584 11.86 23.47 -4.72
CA ARG A 584 10.83 24.10 -3.89
C ARG A 584 10.37 23.24 -2.71
N CYS A 585 10.52 21.92 -2.75
CA CYS A 585 10.24 21.05 -1.58
C CYS A 585 11.20 21.34 -0.41
N VAL A 586 12.44 21.72 -0.70
CA VAL A 586 13.47 22.01 0.31
C VAL A 586 13.11 23.26 1.13
N PHE A 587 12.38 24.22 0.54
CA PHE A 587 11.88 25.39 1.24
C PHE A 587 10.97 24.99 2.42
N TYR A 588 9.95 24.16 2.16
CA TYR A 588 9.04 23.69 3.21
C TYR A 588 9.74 22.75 4.20
N LEU A 589 10.68 21.94 3.70
CA LEU A 589 11.54 21.11 4.55
C LEU A 589 12.34 21.95 5.55
N SER A 590 12.97 23.06 5.11
CA SER A 590 13.72 23.95 6.01
C SER A 590 12.84 24.60 7.07
N LEU A 591 11.59 24.93 6.75
CA LEU A 591 10.64 25.47 7.74
C LEU A 591 10.30 24.41 8.80
N CYS A 592 10.05 23.17 8.37
CA CYS A 592 9.76 22.06 9.29
C CYS A 592 10.94 21.79 10.23
N LEU A 593 12.16 21.73 9.69
CA LEU A 593 13.38 21.46 10.46
C LEU A 593 13.73 22.58 11.46
N PHE A 594 13.40 23.83 11.13
CA PHE A 594 13.49 24.94 12.08
C PHE A 594 12.49 24.75 13.23
N LEU A 595 11.22 24.52 12.93
CA LEU A 595 10.17 24.40 13.94
C LEU A 595 10.36 23.17 14.85
N SER A 596 10.86 22.06 14.32
CA SER A 596 11.18 20.86 15.11
C SER A 596 12.36 21.05 16.07
N SER A 597 13.21 22.06 15.85
CA SER A 597 14.35 22.34 16.73
C SER A 597 14.00 23.22 17.93
N LEU A 598 12.89 23.96 17.87
CA LEU A 598 12.46 24.88 18.94
C LEU A 598 12.25 24.20 20.30
N PRO A 599 11.65 23.00 20.41
CA PRO A 599 11.52 22.30 21.69
C PRO A 599 12.87 22.06 22.38
N TYR A 600 13.92 21.76 21.62
CA TYR A 600 15.27 21.53 22.16
C TYR A 600 15.97 22.82 22.60
N LEU A 601 15.48 23.99 22.20
CA LEU A 601 15.95 25.30 22.66
C LEU A 601 15.18 25.82 23.88
N SER A 602 14.03 25.24 24.19
CA SER A 602 13.25 25.60 25.38
C SER A 602 14.00 25.53 26.73
N PRO A 603 15.04 24.68 26.94
CA PRO A 603 15.83 24.70 28.17
C PRO A 603 16.58 26.02 28.44
N LEU A 604 16.77 26.89 27.44
CA LEU A 604 17.41 28.20 27.60
C LEU A 604 16.53 29.20 28.37
N ILE A 605 15.22 28.95 28.41
CA ILE A 605 14.21 29.89 28.93
C ILE A 605 13.39 29.23 30.06
N LEU A 606 13.18 27.91 29.98
CA LEU A 606 12.25 27.17 30.86
C LEU A 606 12.96 26.03 31.60
N GLU A 607 12.67 25.94 32.90
CA GLU A 607 13.15 24.86 33.77
C GLU A 607 12.58 23.48 33.37
N PRO A 608 13.29 22.37 33.64
CA PRO A 608 12.86 21.01 33.26
C PRO A 608 11.50 20.60 33.85
N LYS A 609 11.23 21.01 35.09
CA LYS A 609 9.97 20.74 35.81
C LYS A 609 8.75 21.34 35.10
N ILE A 610 8.87 22.57 34.58
CA ILE A 610 7.78 23.26 33.86
C ILE A 610 7.47 22.58 32.53
N ARG A 611 8.51 22.06 31.84
CA ARG A 611 8.39 21.49 30.49
C ARG A 611 7.77 20.09 30.43
N SER A 612 7.96 19.29 31.48
CA SER A 612 7.73 17.84 31.40
C SER A 612 6.98 17.22 32.58
N CYS A 613 6.72 17.98 33.65
CA CYS A 613 6.07 17.44 34.85
C CYS A 613 4.68 18.01 35.07
N HIS A 614 3.82 17.20 35.68
CA HIS A 614 2.51 17.58 36.19
C HIS A 614 2.53 17.54 37.72
N ALA A 615 1.89 18.53 38.37
CA ALA A 615 1.83 18.63 39.82
C ALA A 615 0.49 18.11 40.33
N MET A 616 0.51 17.23 41.33
CA MET A 616 -0.69 16.76 42.03
C MET A 616 -1.04 17.68 43.19
N GLY A 617 -2.31 17.68 43.59
CA GLY A 617 -2.81 18.49 44.73
C GLY A 617 -2.18 18.16 46.09
N ASN A 618 -1.45 17.05 46.20
CA ASN A 618 -0.71 16.61 47.39
C ASN A 618 0.75 17.13 47.45
N GLY A 619 1.16 18.01 46.53
CA GLY A 619 2.51 18.58 46.47
C GLY A 619 3.57 17.70 45.80
N ARG A 620 3.24 16.48 45.35
CA ARG A 620 4.13 15.62 44.55
C ARG A 620 3.95 15.90 43.06
N SER A 621 5.03 15.82 42.30
CA SER A 621 5.00 15.96 40.83
C SER A 621 5.53 14.70 40.14
N TYR A 622 4.88 14.32 39.04
CA TYR A 622 5.26 13.18 38.21
C TYR A 622 5.52 13.60 36.77
N LEU A 623 6.22 12.76 36.03
CA LEU A 623 6.54 12.94 34.61
C LEU A 623 5.26 12.74 33.78
N SER A 624 4.89 13.71 32.93
CA SER A 624 3.62 13.67 32.18
C SER A 624 3.49 12.40 31.32
N ILE A 625 2.37 11.69 31.48
CA ILE A 625 2.03 10.44 30.76
C ILE A 625 0.79 10.57 29.88
N GLY A 626 0.05 11.69 30.00
CA GLY A 626 -1.09 12.04 29.18
C GLY A 626 -0.86 13.29 28.32
N SER A 627 -1.60 13.38 27.23
CA SER A 627 -1.46 14.45 26.21
C SER A 627 -1.86 15.82 26.72
N PHE A 628 -2.79 15.90 27.67
CA PHE A 628 -3.34 17.15 28.17
C PHE A 628 -2.94 17.46 29.62
N ASP A 629 -1.98 16.71 30.18
CA ASP A 629 -1.50 16.90 31.56
C ASP A 629 -0.76 18.24 31.71
N ASN A 630 0.00 18.65 30.68
CA ASN A 630 0.80 19.88 30.72
C ASN A 630 0.81 20.55 29.33
N SER A 631 0.47 21.84 29.28
CA SER A 631 0.41 22.61 28.03
C SER A 631 1.75 22.77 27.32
N TYR A 632 2.86 22.93 28.07
CA TYR A 632 4.22 23.01 27.50
C TYR A 632 4.69 21.65 26.97
N CYS A 633 4.28 20.57 27.63
CA CYS A 633 4.49 19.20 27.17
C CYS A 633 3.77 18.97 25.84
N LEU A 634 2.47 19.30 25.76
CA LEU A 634 1.69 19.23 24.53
C LEU A 634 2.31 20.08 23.41
N ALA A 635 2.73 21.32 23.69
CA ALA A 635 3.37 22.19 22.72
C ALA A 635 4.70 21.60 22.21
N SER A 636 5.51 21.02 23.08
CA SER A 636 6.76 20.34 22.71
C SER A 636 6.51 19.13 21.81
N PHE A 637 5.47 18.34 22.11
CA PHE A 637 5.03 17.23 21.25
C PHE A 637 4.59 17.72 19.88
N LEU A 638 3.71 18.73 19.81
CA LEU A 638 3.22 19.27 18.55
C LEU A 638 4.37 19.83 17.70
N LEU A 639 5.26 20.63 18.29
CA LEU A 639 6.40 21.20 17.58
C LEU A 639 7.42 20.14 17.12
N ASN A 640 7.64 19.09 17.90
CA ASN A 640 8.60 18.05 17.54
C ASN A 640 7.99 17.03 16.57
N TYR A 641 6.92 16.33 16.96
CA TYR A 641 6.37 15.18 16.23
C TYR A 641 5.72 15.57 14.90
N PHE A 642 4.89 16.62 14.86
CA PHE A 642 4.23 17.04 13.63
C PHE A 642 5.25 17.51 12.59
N PHE A 643 6.21 18.36 12.98
CA PHE A 643 7.16 18.93 12.02
C PHE A 643 8.25 17.95 11.60
N THR A 644 8.67 17.01 12.45
CA THR A 644 9.58 15.93 12.03
C THR A 644 8.88 14.96 11.04
N THR A 645 7.62 14.63 11.28
CA THR A 645 6.81 13.83 10.35
C THR A 645 6.58 14.57 9.03
N ALA A 646 6.26 15.86 9.09
CA ALA A 646 6.13 16.70 7.90
C ALA A 646 7.44 16.83 7.15
N ALA A 647 8.58 16.94 7.83
CA ALA A 647 9.89 16.96 7.19
C ALA A 647 10.17 15.66 6.43
N ALA A 648 9.89 14.49 7.02
CA ALA A 648 10.04 13.21 6.36
C ALA A 648 9.15 13.09 5.11
N LEU A 649 7.91 13.56 5.18
CA LEU A 649 6.98 13.57 4.04
C LEU A 649 7.37 14.59 2.97
N TRP A 650 7.87 15.77 3.34
CA TRP A 650 8.42 16.73 2.39
C TRP A 650 9.64 16.21 1.65
N TRP A 651 10.49 15.45 2.34
CA TRP A 651 11.61 14.75 1.72
C TRP A 651 11.14 13.61 0.80
N LEU A 652 10.09 12.87 1.17
CA LEU A 652 9.47 11.89 0.29
C LEU A 652 8.90 12.54 -0.98
N MET A 653 8.24 13.70 -0.85
CA MET A 653 7.73 14.47 -1.99
C MET A 653 8.85 15.06 -2.86
N PHE A 654 9.96 15.49 -2.26
CA PHE A 654 11.18 15.85 -3.00
C PHE A 654 11.69 14.65 -3.83
N SER A 655 11.76 13.46 -3.22
CA SER A 655 12.21 12.23 -3.88
C SER A 655 11.28 11.84 -5.04
N PHE A 656 9.97 11.94 -4.84
CA PHE A 656 8.96 11.67 -5.86
C PHE A 656 9.05 12.66 -7.03
N THR A 657 9.14 13.95 -6.76
CA THR A 657 9.25 14.97 -7.81
C THR A 657 10.58 14.90 -8.56
N LEU A 658 11.67 14.49 -7.89
CA LEU A 658 12.94 14.15 -8.52
C LEU A 658 12.80 12.97 -9.49
N TYR A 659 12.07 11.92 -9.10
CA TYR A 659 11.78 10.79 -9.98
C TYR A 659 10.91 11.20 -11.18
N LEU A 660 9.87 12.03 -10.98
CA LEU A 660 9.03 12.49 -12.10
C LEU A 660 9.83 13.33 -13.10
N SER A 661 10.68 14.23 -12.62
CA SER A 661 11.52 15.07 -13.47
C SER A 661 12.53 14.23 -14.24
N GLY A 662 13.29 13.34 -13.56
CA GLY A 662 14.32 12.53 -14.20
C GLY A 662 13.80 11.33 -15.00
N GLY A 663 12.88 10.55 -14.43
CA GLY A 663 12.42 9.27 -14.96
C GLY A 663 11.18 9.34 -15.85
N ARG A 664 10.28 10.29 -15.61
CA ARG A 664 9.08 10.50 -16.43
C ARG A 664 9.16 11.72 -17.35
N LYS A 665 10.29 12.46 -17.31
CA LYS A 665 10.54 13.66 -18.12
C LYS A 665 9.50 14.77 -17.93
N TRP A 666 8.95 14.88 -16.72
CA TRP A 666 8.01 15.95 -16.41
C TRP A 666 8.75 17.29 -16.36
N VAL A 667 8.21 18.26 -17.09
CA VAL A 667 8.68 19.65 -17.07
C VAL A 667 8.24 20.29 -15.74
N PRO A 668 9.06 21.12 -15.07
CA PRO A 668 8.69 21.72 -13.78
C PRO A 668 7.33 22.44 -13.75
N GLU A 669 6.91 23.02 -14.88
CA GLU A 669 5.60 23.66 -15.08
C GLU A 669 4.44 22.66 -14.92
N GLY A 670 4.62 21.41 -15.37
CA GLY A 670 3.63 20.35 -15.21
C GLY A 670 3.52 19.84 -13.77
N ILE A 671 4.64 19.84 -13.02
CA ILE A 671 4.64 19.50 -11.59
C ILE A 671 3.98 20.62 -10.78
N GLU A 672 4.22 21.89 -11.15
CA GLU A 672 3.60 23.04 -10.50
C GLU A 672 2.07 23.06 -10.66
N ALA A 673 1.55 22.61 -11.80
CA ALA A 673 0.09 22.43 -12.00
C ALA A 673 -0.54 21.41 -11.03
N CYS A 674 0.26 20.47 -10.50
CA CYS A 674 -0.18 19.47 -9.52
C CYS A 674 0.31 19.76 -8.08
N SER A 675 0.83 20.96 -7.81
CA SER A 675 1.42 21.33 -6.52
C SER A 675 0.46 21.16 -5.32
N SER A 676 -0.84 21.36 -5.53
CA SER A 676 -1.87 21.16 -4.50
C SER A 676 -1.86 19.75 -3.89
N TYR A 677 -1.65 18.71 -4.71
CA TYR A 677 -1.55 17.33 -4.24
C TYR A 677 -0.30 17.09 -3.40
N VAL A 678 0.82 17.69 -3.79
CA VAL A 678 2.08 17.60 -3.05
C VAL A 678 1.93 18.17 -1.64
N HIS A 679 1.27 19.34 -1.54
CA HIS A 679 0.95 19.96 -0.26
C HIS A 679 -0.04 19.15 0.58
N PHE A 680 -1.09 18.61 -0.04
CA PHE A 680 -2.10 17.82 0.63
C PHE A 680 -1.50 16.54 1.25
N VAL A 681 -0.62 15.84 0.52
CA VAL A 681 0.04 14.63 1.05
C VAL A 681 0.96 14.97 2.21
N ALA A 682 1.84 15.97 2.06
CA ALA A 682 2.84 16.27 3.08
C ALA A 682 2.21 16.81 4.38
N TRP A 683 1.31 17.79 4.27
CA TRP A 683 0.67 18.37 5.46
C TRP A 683 -0.46 17.51 5.99
N GLY A 684 -1.30 16.96 5.11
CA GLY A 684 -2.48 16.18 5.49
C GLY A 684 -2.13 14.89 6.22
N LEU A 685 -1.17 14.11 5.73
CA LEU A 685 -0.74 12.88 6.41
C LEU A 685 -0.03 13.17 7.74
N SER A 686 0.73 14.27 7.83
CA SER A 686 1.34 14.71 9.10
C SER A 686 0.28 15.08 10.13
N SER A 687 -0.72 15.87 9.73
CA SER A 687 -1.82 16.27 10.61
C SER A 687 -2.62 15.06 11.06
N LEU A 688 -2.93 14.13 10.15
CA LEU A 688 -3.65 12.91 10.47
C LEU A 688 -2.86 12.06 11.49
N ALA A 689 -1.56 11.86 11.28
CA ALA A 689 -0.72 11.11 12.21
C ALA A 689 -0.72 11.75 13.61
N THR A 690 -0.61 13.08 13.71
CA THR A 690 -0.67 13.81 14.99
C THR A 690 -2.04 13.70 15.66
N ILE A 691 -3.14 13.83 14.90
CA ILE A 691 -4.51 13.70 15.43
C ILE A 691 -4.74 12.30 15.99
N VAL A 692 -4.29 11.26 15.27
CA VAL A 692 -4.42 9.87 15.70
C VAL A 692 -3.72 9.65 17.05
N VAL A 693 -2.49 10.16 17.22
CA VAL A 693 -1.76 10.06 18.50
C VAL A 693 -2.51 10.75 19.64
N LEU A 694 -3.06 11.94 19.40
CA LEU A 694 -3.85 12.68 20.40
C LEU A 694 -5.13 11.94 20.80
N ILE A 695 -5.82 11.33 19.83
CA ILE A 695 -7.03 10.52 20.10
C ILE A 695 -6.70 9.31 20.99
N PHE A 696 -5.59 8.63 20.73
CA PHE A 696 -5.17 7.49 21.54
C PHE A 696 -4.51 7.89 22.88
N ASN A 697 -4.36 9.19 23.14
CA ASN A 697 -3.73 9.74 24.32
C ASN A 697 -2.35 9.11 24.63
N LYS A 698 -1.50 8.97 23.61
CA LYS A 698 -0.16 8.31 23.71
C LYS A 698 1.01 9.29 23.68
N VAL A 699 0.85 10.47 24.28
CA VAL A 699 1.92 11.46 24.41
C VAL A 699 2.54 11.35 25.80
N ASP A 700 3.87 11.21 25.84
CA ASP A 700 4.60 10.95 27.07
C ASP A 700 5.94 11.72 27.12
N ALA A 701 6.31 12.14 28.32
CA ALA A 701 7.52 12.93 28.55
C ALA A 701 8.78 12.06 28.65
N SER A 702 9.90 12.56 28.13
CA SER A 702 11.21 11.92 28.24
C SER A 702 11.95 12.38 29.51
N GLU A 703 12.40 11.42 30.33
CA GLU A 703 13.24 11.70 31.51
C GLU A 703 14.59 12.35 31.13
N LEU A 704 15.15 11.97 29.98
CA LEU A 704 16.47 12.40 29.53
C LEU A 704 16.47 13.86 29.03
N THR A 705 15.57 14.19 28.11
CA THR A 705 15.52 15.52 27.45
C THR A 705 14.57 16.50 28.15
N ALA A 706 13.66 16.01 29.00
CA ALA A 706 12.55 16.79 29.56
C ALA A 706 11.67 17.43 28.47
N LEU A 707 11.42 16.69 27.38
CA LEU A 707 10.52 17.05 26.28
C LEU A 707 9.51 15.92 26.05
N CYS A 708 8.34 16.26 25.57
CA CYS A 708 7.29 15.30 25.28
C CYS A 708 7.29 14.88 23.81
N SER A 709 7.10 13.59 23.59
CA SER A 709 6.99 12.97 22.28
C SER A 709 6.17 11.69 22.40
N VAL A 710 6.19 10.83 21.38
CA VAL A 710 5.47 9.56 21.37
C VAL A 710 6.45 8.43 21.60
N GLY A 711 6.15 7.58 22.57
CA GLY A 711 6.91 6.34 22.78
C GLY A 711 8.25 6.53 23.49
N ASN A 712 8.35 7.52 24.38
CA ASN A 712 9.52 7.66 25.27
C ASN A 712 9.54 6.58 26.37
N LEU A 713 8.36 6.19 26.86
CA LEU A 713 8.09 5.22 27.91
C LEU A 713 7.26 4.04 27.41
N ASN A 714 6.52 4.22 26.30
CA ASN A 714 5.64 3.20 25.73
C ASN A 714 6.22 2.58 24.45
N SER A 715 6.67 1.32 24.52
CA SER A 715 7.27 0.60 23.39
C SER A 715 6.30 0.34 22.22
N ILE A 716 5.01 0.13 22.48
CA ILE A 716 4.00 -0.12 21.44
C ILE A 716 3.71 1.17 20.66
N ALA A 717 3.59 2.29 21.36
CA ALA A 717 3.42 3.60 20.73
C ALA A 717 4.63 3.98 19.88
N LEU A 718 5.85 3.70 20.36
CA LEU A 718 7.10 3.91 19.63
C LEU A 718 7.12 3.12 18.30
N LEU A 719 6.72 1.85 18.32
CA LEU A 719 6.71 0.99 17.13
C LEU A 719 5.75 1.54 16.05
N TRP A 720 4.48 1.73 16.41
CA TRP A 720 3.43 2.01 15.42
C TRP A 720 3.38 3.46 14.95
N PHE A 721 3.69 4.42 15.83
CA PHE A 721 3.59 5.84 15.49
C PHE A 721 4.92 6.44 15.02
N VAL A 722 6.06 5.85 15.38
CA VAL A 722 7.38 6.41 15.03
C VAL A 722 8.16 5.50 14.08
N ILE A 723 8.45 4.26 14.47
CA ILE A 723 9.33 3.36 13.71
C ILE A 723 8.73 2.97 12.36
N VAL A 724 7.48 2.48 12.34
CA VAL A 724 6.83 1.99 11.12
C VAL A 724 6.66 3.10 10.07
N PRO A 725 6.06 4.27 10.38
CA PRO A 725 5.87 5.34 9.39
C PRO A 725 7.19 5.88 8.85
N ARG A 726 8.20 6.04 9.71
CA ARG A 726 9.54 6.52 9.32
C ARG A 726 10.25 5.53 8.41
N THR A 727 10.18 4.24 8.72
CA THR A 727 10.77 3.17 7.89
C THR A 727 10.14 3.18 6.49
N ILE A 728 8.81 3.27 6.41
CA ILE A 728 8.07 3.34 5.14
C ILE A 728 8.53 4.56 4.32
N CYS A 729 8.63 5.74 4.94
CA CYS A 729 9.06 6.95 4.25
C CYS A 729 10.49 6.83 3.69
N ILE A 730 11.44 6.34 4.50
CA ILE A 730 12.85 6.18 4.08
C ILE A 730 12.97 5.18 2.93
N VAL A 731 12.30 4.02 3.01
CA VAL A 731 12.37 2.98 1.97
C VAL A 731 11.79 3.52 0.65
N ILE A 732 10.56 4.05 0.66
CA ILE A 732 9.90 4.54 -0.56
C ILE A 732 10.68 5.72 -1.15
N GLY A 733 11.12 6.67 -0.32
CA GLY A 733 11.90 7.83 -0.80
C GLY A 733 13.23 7.43 -1.42
N THR A 734 13.94 6.47 -0.81
CA THR A 734 15.19 5.94 -1.36
C THR A 734 14.96 5.25 -2.71
N CYS A 735 13.89 4.48 -2.87
CA CYS A 735 13.52 3.88 -4.15
C CYS A 735 13.30 4.94 -5.25
N PHE A 736 12.58 6.03 -4.95
CA PHE A 736 12.39 7.12 -5.90
C PHE A 736 13.69 7.84 -6.24
N ILE A 737 14.55 8.08 -5.26
CA ILE A 737 15.88 8.67 -5.48
C ILE A 737 16.69 7.80 -6.44
N VAL A 738 16.80 6.49 -6.18
CA VAL A 738 17.55 5.56 -7.05
C VAL A 738 16.98 5.58 -8.47
N GLY A 739 15.66 5.52 -8.64
CA GLY A 739 15.01 5.60 -9.95
C GLY A 739 15.25 6.94 -10.66
N GLY A 740 15.20 8.05 -9.93
CA GLY A 740 15.48 9.40 -10.43
C GLY A 740 16.92 9.56 -10.90
N PHE A 741 17.88 9.15 -10.08
CA PHE A 741 19.31 9.19 -10.42
C PHE A 741 19.66 8.27 -11.59
N ALA A 742 19.17 7.02 -11.61
CA ALA A 742 19.39 6.11 -12.72
C ALA A 742 18.91 6.71 -14.05
N SER A 743 17.74 7.36 -14.03
CA SER A 743 17.17 8.01 -15.22
C SER A 743 17.99 9.24 -15.65
N MET A 744 18.39 10.11 -14.73
CA MET A 744 19.25 11.25 -15.03
C MET A 744 20.63 10.83 -15.57
N CYS A 745 21.21 9.75 -15.03
CA CYS A 745 22.46 9.18 -15.56
C CYS A 745 22.30 8.67 -16.99
N ARG A 746 21.21 7.98 -17.30
CA ARG A 746 20.89 7.52 -18.67
C ARG A 746 20.79 8.68 -19.65
N GLU A 747 20.11 9.76 -19.27
CA GLU A 747 19.97 10.95 -20.12
C GLU A 747 21.29 11.72 -20.27
N ARG A 748 22.10 11.84 -19.21
CA ARG A 748 23.45 12.43 -19.30
C ARG A 748 24.32 11.71 -20.32
N ILE A 749 24.32 10.37 -20.31
CA ILE A 749 25.06 9.56 -21.30
C ILE A 749 24.53 9.83 -22.72
N SER A 750 23.22 9.98 -22.89
CA SER A 750 22.57 10.35 -24.15
C SER A 750 22.97 11.75 -24.64
N PHE A 751 23.07 12.76 -23.78
CA PHE A 751 23.51 14.11 -24.18
C PHE A 751 25.00 14.18 -24.51
N ARG A 752 25.82 13.45 -23.74
CA ARG A 752 27.27 13.39 -23.97
C ARG A 752 27.59 12.73 -25.31
N THR A 753 26.82 11.72 -25.71
CA THR A 753 26.94 11.08 -27.05
C THR A 753 26.48 11.98 -28.20
N ARG A 754 25.61 12.98 -27.93
CA ARG A 754 25.16 13.99 -28.90
C ARG A 754 26.03 15.26 -28.95
N GLY A 755 27.14 15.31 -28.21
CA GLY A 755 28.04 16.48 -28.19
C GLY A 755 27.48 17.72 -27.48
N THR A 756 26.47 17.57 -26.63
CA THR A 756 25.85 18.69 -25.89
C THR A 756 26.58 18.95 -24.55
N ASP A 757 26.76 20.22 -24.15
CA ASP A 757 27.36 20.55 -22.85
C ASP A 757 26.46 20.08 -21.69
N THR A 758 26.98 19.16 -20.87
CA THR A 758 26.27 18.57 -19.72
C THR A 758 26.71 19.18 -18.38
N SER A 759 27.61 20.17 -18.38
CA SER A 759 28.21 20.75 -17.16
C SER A 759 27.19 21.27 -16.14
N LYS A 760 26.07 21.84 -16.61
CA LYS A 760 24.97 22.32 -15.76
C LYS A 760 24.19 21.16 -15.12
N LEU A 761 23.91 20.12 -15.89
CA LEU A 761 23.20 18.93 -15.42
C LEU A 761 24.04 18.15 -14.40
N GLU A 762 25.34 18.02 -14.64
CA GLU A 762 26.27 17.36 -13.71
C GLU A 762 26.35 18.06 -12.36
N LYS A 763 26.46 19.40 -12.36
CA LYS A 763 26.44 20.20 -11.13
C LYS A 763 25.13 20.03 -10.35
N LEU A 764 24.00 19.96 -11.06
CA LEU A 764 22.68 19.74 -10.45
C LEU A 764 22.57 18.33 -9.84
N MET A 765 23.00 17.29 -10.57
CA MET A 765 23.00 15.91 -10.10
C MET A 765 23.86 15.72 -8.85
N VAL A 766 25.09 16.29 -8.83
CA VAL A 766 25.97 16.21 -7.65
C VAL A 766 25.34 16.90 -6.45
N LYS A 767 24.76 18.09 -6.65
CA LYS A 767 24.10 18.86 -5.58
C LYS A 767 22.92 18.09 -4.96
N MET A 768 22.05 17.53 -5.81
CA MET A 768 20.91 16.72 -5.37
C MET A 768 21.36 15.44 -4.66
N GLY A 769 22.43 14.80 -5.17
CA GLY A 769 22.93 13.54 -4.62
C GLY A 769 23.51 13.75 -3.22
N LEU A 770 24.32 14.79 -3.05
CA LEU A 770 24.88 15.15 -1.75
C LEU A 770 23.79 15.53 -0.74
N PHE A 771 22.76 16.27 -1.16
CA PHE A 771 21.59 16.55 -0.32
C PHE A 771 20.89 15.27 0.16
N CYS A 772 20.66 14.30 -0.74
CA CYS A 772 20.02 13.04 -0.38
C CYS A 772 20.85 12.24 0.65
N VAL A 773 22.18 12.15 0.45
CA VAL A 773 23.07 11.43 1.37
C VAL A 773 23.10 12.09 2.75
N LEU A 774 23.23 13.42 2.80
CA LEU A 774 23.24 14.19 4.05
C LEU A 774 21.91 14.12 4.80
N PHE A 775 20.80 13.84 4.12
CA PHE A 775 19.49 13.64 4.74
C PHE A 775 19.27 12.18 5.19
N ILE A 776 19.58 11.20 4.34
CA ILE A 776 19.33 9.77 4.62
C ILE A 776 20.20 9.28 5.78
N LEU A 777 21.50 9.63 5.80
CA LEU A 777 22.44 9.06 6.77
C LEU A 777 22.04 9.35 8.23
N PRO A 778 21.71 10.59 8.62
CA PRO A 778 21.22 10.86 9.98
C PRO A 778 19.88 10.18 10.29
N ASN A 779 18.96 10.11 9.32
CA ASN A 779 17.65 9.48 9.52
C ASN A 779 17.74 7.95 9.70
N VAL A 780 18.70 7.29 9.03
CA VAL A 780 18.98 5.86 9.23
C VAL A 780 19.63 5.60 10.58
N VAL A 781 20.58 6.44 11.00
CA VAL A 781 21.18 6.34 12.34
C VAL A 781 20.12 6.50 13.42
N GLU A 782 19.24 7.49 13.27
CA GLU A 782 18.11 7.70 14.19
C GLU A 782 17.19 6.48 14.23
N LEU A 783 16.82 5.91 13.07
CA LEU A 783 15.99 4.69 13.01
C LEU A 783 16.62 3.51 13.75
N VAL A 784 17.94 3.29 13.58
CA VAL A 784 18.66 2.22 14.28
C VAL A 784 18.66 2.46 15.79
N CYS A 785 18.88 3.71 16.24
CA CYS A 785 18.79 4.08 17.64
C CYS A 785 17.37 3.85 18.20
N GLU A 786 16.30 4.22 17.49
CA GLU A 786 14.92 3.98 17.92
C GLU A 786 14.56 2.48 17.99
N CYS A 787 15.07 1.65 17.08
CA CYS A 787 14.94 0.20 17.17
C CYS A 787 15.62 -0.36 18.42
N TYR A 788 16.81 0.16 18.79
CA TYR A 788 17.46 -0.19 20.04
C TYR A 788 16.61 0.22 21.25
N LYS A 789 16.05 1.44 21.25
CA LYS A 789 15.15 1.90 22.32
C LYS A 789 13.92 1.01 22.46
N PHE A 790 13.32 0.59 21.35
CA PHE A 790 12.18 -0.34 21.34
C PHE A 790 12.52 -1.64 22.09
N MET A 791 13.64 -2.28 21.73
CA MET A 791 14.07 -3.53 22.37
C MET A 791 14.29 -3.37 23.88
N ILE A 792 14.95 -2.28 24.27
CA ILE A 792 15.20 -1.96 25.68
C ILE A 792 13.88 -1.69 26.42
N LEU A 793 13.01 -0.82 25.90
CA LEU A 793 11.74 -0.47 26.55
C LEU A 793 10.84 -1.68 26.71
N THR A 794 10.77 -2.59 25.73
CA THR A 794 9.98 -3.83 25.86
C THR A 794 10.45 -4.71 27.02
N GLN A 795 11.75 -4.77 27.29
CA GLN A 795 12.30 -5.49 28.44
C GLN A 795 12.08 -4.71 29.75
N TRP A 796 12.36 -3.40 29.73
CA TRP A 796 12.35 -2.54 30.90
C TRP A 796 10.93 -2.38 31.47
N THR A 797 9.94 -2.04 30.62
CA THR A 797 8.53 -1.85 31.04
C THR A 797 7.97 -3.08 31.76
N ARG A 798 8.25 -4.28 31.26
CA ARG A 798 7.81 -5.56 31.87
C ARG A 798 8.39 -5.77 33.27
N MET A 799 9.63 -5.39 33.50
CA MET A 799 10.36 -5.69 34.75
C MET A 799 10.22 -4.61 35.82
N THR A 800 9.90 -3.35 35.45
CA THR A 800 9.81 -2.23 36.39
C THR A 800 8.42 -1.65 36.59
N ILE A 801 7.56 -1.64 35.56
CA ILE A 801 6.22 -1.03 35.63
C ILE A 801 5.16 -2.14 35.81
N ASP A 802 5.19 -3.18 34.98
CA ASP A 802 4.19 -4.26 35.00
C ASP A 802 4.37 -5.24 36.18
N CYS A 803 5.52 -5.19 36.85
CA CYS A 803 5.80 -5.97 38.06
C CYS A 803 4.83 -5.66 39.22
N LYS A 804 4.07 -4.54 39.20
CA LYS A 804 2.98 -4.25 40.16
C LYS A 804 1.91 -5.37 40.18
N GLN A 805 1.71 -6.10 39.09
CA GLN A 805 0.71 -7.17 38.98
C GLN A 805 1.16 -8.53 39.52
N GLN A 806 2.46 -8.75 39.68
CA GLN A 806 3.00 -10.00 40.23
C GLN A 806 3.60 -9.68 41.60
N LEU A 807 3.13 -10.35 42.65
CA LEU A 807 3.51 -10.16 44.07
C LEU A 807 5.01 -10.45 44.40
N GLY A 808 5.93 -10.25 43.46
CA GLY A 808 7.38 -10.46 43.56
C GLY A 808 8.18 -9.16 43.60
N ALA A 809 9.42 -9.24 44.09
CA ALA A 809 10.33 -8.10 44.13
C ALA A 809 10.72 -7.67 42.72
N CYS A 810 10.40 -6.43 42.33
CA CYS A 810 10.75 -5.89 41.02
C CYS A 810 12.26 -5.75 40.90
N HIS A 811 12.87 -6.55 40.02
CA HIS A 811 14.29 -6.49 39.74
C HIS A 811 14.52 -5.49 38.60
N ARG A 812 15.26 -4.41 38.87
CA ARG A 812 15.60 -3.41 37.85
C ARG A 812 16.70 -3.98 36.94
N PRO A 813 16.45 -4.14 35.63
CA PRO A 813 17.52 -4.43 34.68
C PRO A 813 18.53 -3.27 34.63
N PRO A 814 19.75 -3.51 34.13
CA PRO A 814 20.78 -2.48 34.05
C PRO A 814 20.28 -1.24 33.30
N PRO A 815 20.70 -0.02 33.71
CA PRO A 815 20.25 1.21 33.08
C PRO A 815 20.66 1.24 31.61
N PRO A 816 19.82 1.80 30.72
CA PRO A 816 20.13 1.87 29.30
C PRO A 816 21.32 2.78 29.02
N GLN A 817 22.03 2.45 27.95
CA GLN A 817 23.14 3.26 27.45
C GLN A 817 22.64 4.63 26.97
N ALA A 818 22.88 5.67 27.78
CA ALA A 818 22.45 7.04 27.49
C ALA A 818 23.05 7.61 26.20
N GLU A 819 24.25 7.16 25.82
CA GLU A 819 24.95 7.56 24.60
C GLU A 819 24.15 7.23 23.34
N ILE A 820 23.44 6.10 23.30
CA ILE A 820 22.63 5.71 22.14
C ILE A 820 21.37 6.59 22.03
N TYR A 821 20.75 6.90 23.17
CA TYR A 821 19.59 7.81 23.20
C TYR A 821 20.00 9.23 22.78
N MET A 822 21.18 9.68 23.21
CA MET A 822 21.79 10.93 22.79
C MET A 822 22.07 10.96 21.29
N ALA A 823 22.68 9.90 20.74
CA ALA A 823 22.96 9.79 19.31
C ALA A 823 21.68 9.92 18.48
N SER A 824 20.56 9.34 18.92
CA SER A 824 19.25 9.51 18.30
C SER A 824 18.83 10.98 18.17
N VAL A 825 18.95 11.73 19.28
CA VAL A 825 18.57 13.15 19.34
C VAL A 825 19.51 14.01 18.51
N LEU A 826 20.82 13.79 18.59
CA LEU A 826 21.78 14.55 17.81
C LEU A 826 21.66 14.26 16.31
N SER A 827 21.35 13.02 15.95
CA SER A 827 21.15 12.61 14.56
C SER A 827 19.92 13.30 13.95
N SER A 828 18.81 13.37 14.68
CA SER A 828 17.61 14.08 14.20
C SER A 828 17.89 15.56 13.95
N LEU A 829 18.62 16.22 14.87
CA LEU A 829 19.05 17.62 14.77
C LEU A 829 20.13 17.86 13.69
N THR A 830 20.83 16.82 13.24
CA THR A 830 21.83 16.94 12.17
C THR A 830 21.18 17.03 10.77
N THR A 831 19.92 16.62 10.64
CA THR A 831 19.22 16.56 9.35
C THR A 831 19.14 17.92 8.64
N GLY A 832 19.04 19.05 9.35
CA GLY A 832 18.97 20.36 8.72
C GLY A 832 20.29 20.90 8.16
N PHE A 833 21.43 20.29 8.48
CA PHE A 833 22.68 20.62 7.77
C PHE A 833 22.60 20.27 6.27
N SER A 834 21.72 19.35 5.87
CA SER A 834 21.47 19.07 4.45
C SER A 834 21.01 20.31 3.67
N CYS A 835 20.32 21.27 4.32
CA CYS A 835 19.82 22.48 3.68
C CYS A 835 20.93 23.47 3.27
N LEU A 836 22.10 23.47 3.93
CA LEU A 836 23.20 24.40 3.57
C LEU A 836 23.61 24.23 2.11
N MET A 837 23.55 23.01 1.58
CA MET A 837 23.93 22.71 0.21
C MET A 837 23.15 23.52 -0.84
N TRP A 838 21.95 23.99 -0.49
CA TRP A 838 21.12 24.78 -1.39
C TRP A 838 21.41 26.27 -1.36
N VAL A 839 22.00 26.73 -0.26
CA VAL A 839 22.10 28.14 0.09
C VAL A 839 23.55 28.63 0.03
N LEU A 840 24.55 27.76 0.16
CA LEU A 840 25.97 28.08 -0.02
C LEU A 840 26.30 28.28 -1.51
N SER A 841 26.10 29.51 -2.01
CA SER A 841 26.42 29.90 -3.38
C SER A 841 26.76 31.38 -3.48
N ALA A 842 27.66 31.75 -4.40
CA ALA A 842 27.97 33.15 -4.70
C ALA A 842 26.71 33.97 -5.06
N LYS A 843 25.71 33.34 -5.68
CA LYS A 843 24.43 33.97 -5.99
C LYS A 843 23.64 34.34 -4.73
N THR A 844 23.75 33.54 -3.67
CA THR A 844 23.11 33.83 -2.38
C THR A 844 23.71 35.09 -1.76
N ILE A 845 25.03 35.24 -1.79
CA ILE A 845 25.72 36.44 -1.31
C ILE A 845 25.22 37.67 -2.08
N HIS A 846 25.03 37.57 -3.40
CA HIS A 846 24.49 38.66 -4.20
C HIS A 846 23.02 38.98 -3.84
N SER A 847 22.15 37.97 -3.68
CA SER A 847 20.75 38.18 -3.25
C SER A 847 20.67 38.84 -1.87
N TRP A 848 21.50 38.41 -0.91
CA TRP A 848 21.56 39.00 0.43
C TRP A 848 22.19 40.40 0.41
N LYS A 849 23.21 40.64 -0.40
CA LYS A 849 23.79 41.98 -0.61
C LYS A 849 22.71 42.92 -1.15
N ASN A 850 21.97 42.53 -2.17
CA ASN A 850 20.90 43.38 -2.72
C ASN A 850 19.77 43.61 -1.70
N PHE A 851 19.41 42.58 -0.92
CA PHE A 851 18.39 42.72 0.12
C PHE A 851 18.83 43.67 1.25
N ILE A 852 20.06 43.53 1.76
CA ILE A 852 20.60 44.35 2.86
C ILE A 852 20.94 45.77 2.39
N PHE A 853 21.56 45.93 1.21
CA PHE A 853 22.03 47.22 0.72
C PHE A 853 20.97 48.01 -0.08
N CYS A 854 19.98 47.37 -0.71
CA CYS A 854 18.85 48.09 -1.34
C CYS A 854 17.57 48.12 -0.50
N GLY A 855 17.45 47.30 0.55
CA GLY A 855 16.29 47.31 1.47
C GLY A 855 16.20 48.55 2.37
N MET A 856 17.27 49.35 2.48
CA MET A 856 17.29 50.64 3.19
C MET A 856 17.34 51.87 2.26
N CYS A 857 17.27 51.70 0.94
CA CYS A 857 17.14 52.81 0.00
C CYS A 857 15.79 52.75 -0.72
N SER A 858 14.78 53.38 -0.12
CA SER A 858 13.65 53.87 -0.91
C SER A 858 14.17 54.93 -1.88
N THR A 859 14.22 54.59 -3.15
CA THR A 859 13.66 55.35 -4.28
C THR A 859 13.93 54.56 -5.56
N ALA A 860 12.86 54.19 -6.26
CA ALA A 860 12.97 53.70 -7.63
C ALA A 860 13.47 54.84 -8.52
N PRO A 861 14.44 54.64 -9.44
CA PRO A 861 14.66 55.59 -10.50
C PRO A 861 13.48 55.47 -11.49
N VAL A 862 12.74 56.58 -11.61
CA VAL A 862 11.77 56.81 -12.69
C VAL A 862 12.49 56.62 -14.03
N LYS A 863 12.05 55.66 -14.84
CA LYS A 863 12.41 55.62 -16.26
C LYS A 863 11.62 56.72 -16.96
N ASN A 864 12.27 57.84 -17.25
CA ASN A 864 11.76 58.81 -18.22
C ASN A 864 11.84 58.24 -19.65
N PRO A 865 10.91 58.62 -20.55
CA PRO A 865 10.91 58.17 -21.93
C PRO A 865 12.01 58.88 -22.73
N ILE A 866 12.70 58.14 -23.60
CA ILE A 866 13.71 58.67 -24.50
C ILE A 866 13.07 58.93 -25.88
N GLU A 867 13.06 60.18 -26.30
CA GLU A 867 12.87 60.62 -27.70
C GLU A 867 14.19 60.48 -28.49
N PRO A 868 14.13 60.37 -29.84
CA PRO A 868 15.20 59.87 -30.68
C PRO A 868 16.13 60.97 -31.23
N SER A 869 17.43 60.68 -31.38
CA SER A 869 18.38 61.52 -32.14
C SER A 869 19.34 60.69 -33.01
N THR A 870 19.04 60.72 -34.31
CA THR A 870 19.90 60.94 -35.50
C THR A 870 21.32 60.34 -35.68
N ARG A 871 21.39 59.38 -36.63
CA ARG A 871 22.31 59.21 -37.81
C ARG A 871 23.80 58.83 -37.61
N PRO A 872 24.48 58.16 -38.60
CA PRO A 872 24.24 58.20 -40.06
C PRO A 872 24.02 56.86 -40.81
N LEU A 873 23.47 57.03 -42.02
CA LEU A 873 23.17 56.05 -43.06
C LEU A 873 24.43 55.47 -43.73
N LEU A 874 24.38 54.17 -44.07
CA LEU A 874 24.86 53.67 -45.36
C LEU A 874 23.70 52.91 -46.04
N GLU A 875 23.55 53.16 -47.34
CA GLU A 875 22.48 52.68 -48.23
C GLU A 875 22.46 51.16 -48.48
N PRO A 876 21.30 50.62 -48.89
CA PRO A 876 21.09 49.19 -49.18
C PRO A 876 21.34 48.83 -50.66
N PRO A 877 21.74 47.59 -50.98
CA PRO A 877 21.52 47.03 -52.31
C PRO A 877 20.11 46.43 -52.39
N THR A 878 19.42 46.89 -53.41
CA THR A 878 18.14 46.50 -53.97
C THR A 878 18.07 45.01 -54.30
N ALA A 879 17.07 44.29 -53.78
CA ALA A 879 16.55 43.06 -54.39
C ALA A 879 15.03 42.98 -54.14
N PRO A 880 14.21 42.72 -55.17
CA PRO A 880 12.76 42.72 -55.06
C PRO A 880 12.24 41.49 -54.29
N PRO A 881 11.09 41.62 -53.59
CA PRO A 881 10.52 40.53 -52.80
C PRO A 881 9.96 39.41 -53.70
N PRO A 882 10.16 38.13 -53.35
CA PRO A 882 9.52 37.02 -54.05
C PRO A 882 8.01 37.00 -53.77
N GLN A 883 7.24 36.70 -54.80
CA GLN A 883 5.78 36.68 -54.82
C GLN A 883 5.18 35.66 -53.83
N PRO A 884 3.95 35.90 -53.33
CA PRO A 884 3.22 34.93 -52.52
C PRO A 884 2.85 33.70 -53.36
N PRO A 885 2.92 32.48 -52.81
CA PRO A 885 2.48 31.30 -53.54
C PRO A 885 0.97 31.36 -53.76
N VAL A 886 0.62 31.25 -55.04
CA VAL A 886 -0.71 31.04 -55.59
C VAL A 886 -1.35 29.82 -54.93
N TYR A 887 -2.53 30.00 -54.33
CA TYR A 887 -3.38 28.87 -53.94
C TYR A 887 -3.88 28.17 -55.21
N MET A 888 -3.28 27.03 -55.53
CA MET A 888 -3.81 26.11 -56.52
C MET A 888 -4.92 25.28 -55.86
N GLN A 889 -6.09 25.24 -56.51
CA GLN A 889 -7.24 24.43 -56.11
C GLN A 889 -6.84 22.95 -55.96
N MET A 890 -7.14 22.36 -54.80
CA MET A 890 -7.10 20.90 -54.63
C MET A 890 -8.32 20.30 -55.31
N THR A 891 -8.07 19.66 -56.45
CA THR A 891 -8.92 18.62 -57.01
C THR A 891 -9.02 17.44 -56.05
N THR A 892 -10.23 16.93 -55.93
CA THR A 892 -10.61 15.74 -55.21
C THR A 892 -10.04 14.49 -55.89
N THR A 893 -9.23 13.70 -55.17
CA THR A 893 -9.11 12.24 -55.37
C THR A 893 -8.46 11.57 -54.15
N PRO A 894 -8.88 10.36 -53.75
CA PRO A 894 -8.51 9.75 -52.48
C PRO A 894 -7.26 8.87 -52.63
N GLN A 895 -6.24 9.07 -51.79
CA GLN A 895 -5.14 8.13 -51.64
C GLN A 895 -5.27 7.36 -50.32
N ASN A 896 -5.67 6.09 -50.46
CA ASN A 896 -5.57 5.04 -49.45
C ASN A 896 -4.08 4.76 -49.17
N ALA A 897 -3.59 5.18 -47.99
CA ALA A 897 -2.30 4.74 -47.48
C ALA A 897 -2.50 3.48 -46.60
N TRP A 898 -2.00 2.35 -47.10
CA TRP A 898 -1.94 1.08 -46.37
C TRP A 898 -1.01 1.21 -45.15
N ARG A 899 -1.54 1.02 -43.93
CA ARG A 899 -0.72 0.80 -42.72
C ARG A 899 -0.17 -0.65 -42.73
N PRO A 900 1.04 -0.89 -42.21
CA PRO A 900 1.58 -2.25 -42.11
C PRO A 900 0.72 -3.10 -41.17
N SER A 901 0.29 -4.26 -41.66
CA SER A 901 -0.44 -5.27 -40.91
C SER A 901 0.43 -5.83 -39.78
N LYS A 902 -0.13 -5.95 -38.57
CA LYS A 902 0.45 -6.81 -37.54
C LYS A 902 0.12 -8.25 -37.89
N VAL A 903 1.15 -9.06 -38.14
CA VAL A 903 1.04 -10.52 -38.26
C VAL A 903 1.03 -11.06 -36.84
N VAL A 904 -0.05 -11.76 -36.46
CA VAL A 904 -0.20 -12.44 -35.17
C VAL A 904 -0.05 -13.94 -35.39
#